data_AF-A0A964A2U6-F1
#
_entry.id   AF-A0A964A2U6-F1
#
_cell.length_a   1.000
_cell.length_b   1.000
_cell.length_c   1.000
_cell.angle_alpha   90.00
_cell.angle_beta   90.00
_cell.angle_gamma   90.00
#
_symmetry.space_group_name_H-M   'P 1'
#
loop_
_entity.id
_entity.type
_entity.pdbx_description
1 polymer ?
#
loop_
_entity_poly.entity_id
_entity_poly.type
_entity_poly.pdbx_seq_one_letter_code
_entity_poly.pdbx_strand_id
1 'polypeptide(L)'
;MKTFHIVFQMMIATGCMALIASFLPKRWKWCIAAPGAVFLTAQWAALYMEGSFINECFWVHLDLSNIRMTASFFFMEWIVALLLVALQSILLYNLANRIRLGTPIRLTCIASLVGLSLSHNGMAMQLTELPGTPPDHDIPFDEALRNAGLNPATFVMPKDVKAEAGQNVIVISLESFEAGFLSEKLAHLTPNLRKLATDMTYYHMTENDGSNWTAGAIYTMVYGLPSFFYHGGNELFQKTSDIRLTGLGHVLHKAGYDVKYMMGHKEFAGMDDLLTASGFKVLSEKDSPHAYPACDWGLHDKDLFDWAGAEIKSHRGNKQPFALFLSTISTHPPDGVYDSRIESRIAPQRSRLETMAAATDAWIGDLVDTLARYHMLDNTTLFILPDHIMMGYTARVVQDFPEPRELFLITNADTNLLPVKPSGVLSKLDLPRMILAGAGIHHNARFLKDDTQQADINAWIAGHKEAIRDLNETSLTVSGFAKGIDIEPGSNGGLHIWSENADAVILNPGNKDTTFSIRLDNCFRLVSATPMHARDAWKQSTDNWQIIVQNKQGMLHATLRRGTHVCLNQLNHKIRFSEDQLLTLQKYFYAAGPFQGDTLQQPQPWEDVIFLAAAKKPYRPSTLPSQICLGNTSYRLNNGINMLVQKPDGFTVRHFQANDAEALIRLTEQELAAGRFFALAGDSTWAHTETGDSLLRKNGLPKLAGWKSNTCYLAFGYGGLISEYTDTAQLAFVFPRYIHMQQTKQEIMNKASDKERFIAHAGGMIDGHRYTNSLEALDKSYGAGFRLFELDIRQTSDGVFVAAHDWGGWRKITGYKGDLPPDHATFMSFPIYGQYHPLDMQAINAWFRQHPDAVLVTDKVNDPVAFAAQFTDRKRLMMELFSVDAVKQGIHTGIRAVLVTEEVLYALPGDHITALKNLHATHVAVSRITAAADPDLFRALQQAGIKTYVYHLNQIPGKDEGYVVRHELDNVYGMYADEWTFPDADTNIP
;
A
#
# COMPACT_ATOMS: atom_id res chain seq x y z
N MET A 1 38.11 -0.56 15.98
CA MET A 1 36.92 -0.64 16.86
C MET A 1 35.61 -0.81 16.10
N LYS A 2 35.29 -0.01 15.07
CA LYS A 2 34.05 -0.14 14.27
C LYS A 2 33.85 -1.54 13.64
N THR A 3 34.85 -2.13 12.98
CA THR A 3 34.77 -3.50 12.43
C THR A 3 34.48 -4.56 13.48
N PHE A 4 35.09 -4.44 14.67
CA PHE A 4 34.83 -5.34 15.79
C PHE A 4 33.38 -5.23 16.26
N HIS A 5 32.84 -4.01 16.34
CA HIS A 5 31.44 -3.77 16.67
C HIS A 5 30.48 -4.41 15.66
N ILE A 6 30.71 -4.22 14.35
CA ILE A 6 29.89 -4.82 13.28
C ILE A 6 29.89 -6.35 13.38
N VAL A 7 31.08 -6.96 13.48
CA VAL A 7 31.22 -8.42 13.61
C VAL A 7 30.53 -8.92 14.88
N PHE A 8 30.68 -8.19 15.99
CA PHE A 8 30.04 -8.51 17.26
C PHE A 8 28.50 -8.47 17.14
N GLN A 9 27.92 -7.45 16.52
CA GLN A 9 26.48 -7.34 16.28
C GLN A 9 25.96 -8.46 15.35
N MET A 10 26.70 -8.81 14.29
CA MET A 10 26.34 -9.93 13.42
C MET A 10 26.40 -11.29 14.15
N MET A 11 27.39 -11.46 15.04
CA MET A 11 27.47 -12.65 15.91
C MET A 11 26.30 -12.71 16.89
N ILE A 12 25.91 -11.58 17.48
CA ILE A 12 24.75 -11.46 18.37
C ILE A 12 23.48 -11.87 17.61
N ALA A 13 23.23 -11.29 16.44
CA ALA A 13 22.06 -11.58 15.63
C ALA A 13 22.00 -13.05 15.20
N THR A 14 23.14 -13.62 14.76
CA THR A 14 23.25 -15.04 14.42
C THR A 14 22.97 -15.94 15.62
N GLY A 15 23.51 -15.60 16.80
CA GLY A 15 23.27 -16.31 18.05
C GLY A 15 21.81 -16.26 18.48
N CYS A 16 21.18 -15.08 18.41
CA CYS A 16 19.75 -14.88 18.63
C CYS A 16 18.90 -15.79 17.72
N MET A 17 19.12 -15.72 16.41
CA MET A 17 18.34 -16.51 15.43
C MET A 17 18.52 -18.01 15.64
N ALA A 18 19.73 -18.47 15.96
CA ALA A 18 19.98 -19.88 16.27
C ALA A 18 19.34 -20.33 17.59
N LEU A 19 19.32 -19.47 18.63
CA LEU A 19 18.61 -19.73 19.89
C LEU A 19 17.10 -19.80 19.68
N ILE A 20 16.53 -18.88 18.89
CA ILE A 20 15.10 -18.89 18.51
C ILE A 20 14.78 -20.16 17.74
N ALA A 21 15.56 -20.50 16.71
CA ALA A 21 15.39 -21.73 15.95
C ALA A 21 15.54 -22.99 16.80
N SER A 22 16.32 -22.95 17.90
CA SER A 22 16.52 -24.09 18.79
C SER A 22 15.25 -24.50 19.56
N PHE A 23 14.24 -23.63 19.66
CA PHE A 23 12.94 -23.99 20.26
C PHE A 23 12.13 -24.93 19.38
N LEU A 24 12.43 -24.99 18.08
CA LEU A 24 11.70 -25.81 17.13
C LEU A 24 12.26 -27.23 17.02
N PRO A 25 11.40 -28.24 16.76
CA PRO A 25 11.84 -29.58 16.40
C PRO A 25 12.75 -29.57 15.16
N LYS A 26 13.66 -30.54 15.04
CA LYS A 26 14.69 -30.60 13.96
C LYS A 26 14.14 -30.41 12.54
N ARG A 27 12.90 -30.86 12.25
CA ARG A 27 12.25 -30.68 10.95
C ARG A 27 11.77 -29.24 10.67
N TRP A 28 11.47 -28.47 11.71
CA TRP A 28 10.88 -27.12 11.63
C TRP A 28 11.90 -25.99 11.82
N LYS A 29 13.14 -26.29 12.20
CA LYS A 29 14.18 -25.26 12.39
C LYS A 29 14.44 -24.42 11.14
N TRP A 30 14.21 -24.97 9.95
CA TRP A 30 14.31 -24.24 8.69
C TRP A 30 13.33 -23.06 8.59
N CYS A 31 12.18 -23.11 9.27
CA CYS A 31 11.22 -22.01 9.31
C CYS A 31 11.76 -20.74 10.00
N ILE A 32 12.79 -20.87 10.83
CA ILE A 32 13.50 -19.72 11.43
C ILE A 32 14.87 -19.53 10.77
N ALA A 33 15.56 -20.61 10.44
CA ALA A 33 16.90 -20.54 9.87
C ALA A 33 16.92 -19.90 8.46
N ALA A 34 15.94 -20.20 7.59
CA ALA A 34 15.90 -19.61 6.26
C ALA A 34 15.51 -18.12 6.27
N PRO A 35 14.40 -17.69 6.93
CA PRO A 35 14.11 -16.26 7.06
C PRO A 35 15.19 -15.49 7.82
N GLY A 36 15.75 -16.09 8.88
CA GLY A 36 16.87 -15.51 9.63
C GLY A 36 18.12 -15.31 8.77
N ALA A 37 18.41 -16.23 7.84
CA ALA A 37 19.50 -16.09 6.88
C ALA A 37 19.24 -15.02 5.81
N VAL A 38 18.00 -14.87 5.36
CA VAL A 38 17.60 -13.75 4.48
C VAL A 38 17.82 -12.42 5.20
N PHE A 39 17.35 -12.30 6.44
CA PHE A 39 17.56 -11.11 7.26
C PHE A 39 19.04 -10.80 7.48
N LEU A 40 19.85 -11.77 7.89
CA LEU A 40 21.30 -11.58 8.09
C LEU A 40 22.03 -11.25 6.77
N THR A 41 21.58 -11.79 5.64
CA THR A 41 22.15 -11.44 4.34
C THR A 41 21.75 -10.02 3.92
N ALA A 42 20.51 -9.60 4.18
CA ALA A 42 20.08 -8.22 3.97
C ALA A 42 20.87 -7.24 4.86
N GLN A 43 21.20 -7.62 6.10
CA GLN A 43 22.10 -6.84 6.97
C GLN A 43 23.51 -6.71 6.38
N TRP A 44 24.07 -7.78 5.82
CA TRP A 44 25.34 -7.71 5.10
C TRP A 44 25.25 -6.83 3.85
N ALA A 45 24.14 -6.89 3.11
CA ALA A 45 23.90 -6.05 1.95
C ALA A 45 23.83 -4.57 2.35
N ALA A 46 23.08 -4.22 3.40
CA ALA A 46 23.02 -2.87 3.95
C ALA A 46 24.41 -2.37 4.37
N LEU A 47 25.20 -3.19 5.07
CA LEU A 47 26.58 -2.82 5.45
C LEU A 47 27.50 -2.63 4.25
N TYR A 48 27.31 -3.42 3.19
CA TYR A 48 28.09 -3.33 1.96
C TYR A 48 27.74 -2.07 1.17
N MET A 49 26.45 -1.77 1.03
CA MET A 49 25.94 -0.67 0.22
C MET A 49 26.01 0.68 0.94
N GLU A 50 25.67 0.72 2.22
CA GLU A 50 25.44 1.97 2.96
C GLU A 50 26.45 2.17 4.09
N GLY A 51 27.02 1.10 4.63
CA GLY A 51 27.89 1.19 5.80
C GLY A 51 27.10 1.33 7.11
N SER A 52 25.85 0.89 7.12
CA SER A 52 25.04 0.73 8.32
C SER A 52 24.31 -0.59 8.29
N PHE A 53 23.77 -1.02 9.43
CA PHE A 53 22.73 -2.04 9.40
C PHE A 53 21.49 -1.44 8.73
N ILE A 54 20.52 -2.30 8.41
CA ILE A 54 19.25 -1.88 7.81
C ILE A 54 18.64 -0.74 8.63
N ASN A 55 18.52 0.42 7.99
CA ASN A 55 17.90 1.63 8.50
C ASN A 55 16.98 2.21 7.40
N GLU A 56 16.51 3.44 7.57
CA GLU A 56 15.62 4.10 6.60
C GLU A 56 16.23 4.23 5.19
N CYS A 57 17.52 4.54 5.08
CA CYS A 57 18.21 4.68 3.79
C CYS A 57 18.12 3.38 2.97
N PHE A 58 18.32 2.24 3.63
CA PHE A 58 18.18 0.92 3.02
C PHE A 58 16.80 0.70 2.41
N TRP A 59 15.74 1.15 3.07
CA TRP A 59 14.38 0.99 2.54
C TRP A 59 14.08 1.93 1.37
N VAL A 60 14.63 3.15 1.39
CA VAL A 60 14.54 4.08 0.25
C VAL A 60 15.21 3.48 -0.99
N HIS A 61 16.29 2.73 -0.81
CA HIS A 61 16.99 2.04 -1.91
C HIS A 61 16.37 0.68 -2.28
N LEU A 62 15.70 0.00 -1.34
CA LEU A 62 15.05 -1.31 -1.54
C LEU A 62 13.67 -1.18 -2.22
N ASP A 63 13.64 -0.52 -3.38
CA ASP A 63 12.47 -0.36 -4.21
C ASP A 63 12.55 -1.21 -5.50
N LEU A 64 11.41 -1.72 -5.99
CA LEU A 64 11.35 -2.57 -7.19
C LEU A 64 11.75 -1.85 -8.46
N SER A 65 11.47 -0.54 -8.62
CA SER A 65 11.90 0.22 -9.79
C SER A 65 13.40 0.47 -9.75
N ASN A 66 13.94 0.85 -8.58
CA ASN A 66 15.38 1.02 -8.36
C ASN A 66 16.12 -0.31 -8.53
N ILE A 67 15.62 -1.42 -7.96
CA ILE A 67 16.18 -2.76 -8.11
C ILE A 67 16.15 -3.18 -9.58
N ARG A 68 15.05 -2.94 -10.30
CA ARG A 68 14.96 -3.32 -11.73
C ARG A 68 15.91 -2.50 -12.60
N MET A 69 16.01 -1.20 -12.33
CA MET A 69 16.89 -0.29 -13.04
C MET A 69 18.37 -0.58 -12.72
N THR A 70 18.66 -1.09 -11.52
CA THR A 70 20.01 -1.45 -11.09
C THR A 70 20.36 -2.93 -11.21
N ALA A 71 19.42 -3.78 -11.63
CA ALA A 71 19.58 -5.23 -11.70
C ALA A 71 20.73 -5.66 -12.63
N SER A 72 20.95 -4.92 -13.72
CA SER A 72 22.09 -5.14 -14.62
C SER A 72 23.44 -4.84 -13.96
N PHE A 73 23.47 -3.94 -12.97
CA PHE A 73 24.71 -3.50 -12.31
C PHE A 73 25.15 -4.47 -11.21
N PHE A 74 24.20 -5.05 -10.47
CA PHE A 74 24.49 -5.86 -9.27
C PHE A 74 24.30 -7.37 -9.45
N PHE A 75 24.31 -7.87 -10.69
CA PHE A 75 24.00 -9.28 -10.99
C PHE A 75 24.86 -10.28 -10.20
N MET A 76 26.17 -10.02 -10.06
CA MET A 76 27.08 -10.92 -9.34
C MET A 76 26.83 -10.86 -7.83
N GLU A 77 26.54 -9.68 -7.31
CA GLU A 77 26.18 -9.42 -5.92
C GLU A 77 24.89 -10.15 -5.54
N TRP A 78 23.90 -10.20 -6.44
CA TRP A 78 22.69 -11.01 -6.28
C TRP A 78 23.00 -12.50 -6.16
N ILE A 79 23.91 -13.03 -6.99
CA ILE A 79 24.35 -14.44 -6.89
C ILE A 79 25.04 -14.69 -5.55
N VAL A 80 25.95 -13.78 -5.14
CA VAL A 80 26.65 -13.90 -3.85
C VAL A 80 25.66 -13.84 -2.69
N ALA A 81 24.66 -12.95 -2.73
CA ALA A 81 23.62 -12.87 -1.72
C ALA A 81 22.82 -14.18 -1.63
N LEU A 82 22.41 -14.78 -2.75
CA LEU A 82 21.70 -16.07 -2.75
C LEU A 82 22.55 -17.20 -2.16
N LEU A 83 23.85 -17.25 -2.48
CA LEU A 83 24.78 -18.21 -1.89
C LEU A 83 24.97 -18.00 -0.39
N LEU A 84 25.04 -16.74 0.05
CA LEU A 84 25.13 -16.37 1.46
C LEU A 84 23.88 -16.78 2.24
N VAL A 85 22.68 -16.58 1.68
CA VAL A 85 21.42 -17.06 2.28
C VAL A 85 21.47 -18.57 2.48
N ALA A 86 21.87 -19.33 1.45
CA ALA A 86 21.97 -20.78 1.55
C ALA A 86 22.96 -21.23 2.63
N LEU A 87 24.18 -20.65 2.64
CA LEU A 87 25.23 -20.98 3.60
C LEU A 87 24.82 -20.63 5.04
N GLN A 88 24.28 -19.44 5.24
CA GLN A 88 23.84 -18.97 6.56
C GLN A 88 22.64 -19.80 7.07
N SER A 89 21.74 -20.22 6.18
CA SER A 89 20.62 -21.07 6.58
C SER A 89 21.12 -22.43 7.09
N ILE A 90 22.11 -23.02 6.41
CA ILE A 90 22.77 -24.27 6.86
C ILE A 90 23.48 -24.05 8.21
N LEU A 91 24.20 -22.94 8.36
CA LEU A 91 24.90 -22.58 9.60
C LEU A 91 23.92 -22.45 10.78
N LEU A 92 22.86 -21.66 10.63
CA LEU A 92 21.83 -21.44 11.64
C LEU A 92 21.14 -22.75 12.02
N TYR A 93 20.78 -23.57 11.03
CA TYR A 93 20.20 -24.89 11.24
C TYR A 93 21.11 -25.79 12.08
N ASN A 94 22.40 -25.83 11.75
CA ASN A 94 23.38 -26.65 12.45
C ASN A 94 23.66 -26.15 13.87
N LEU A 95 23.78 -24.83 14.06
CA LEU A 95 23.98 -24.23 15.37
C LEU A 95 22.77 -24.50 16.28
N ALA A 96 21.56 -24.29 15.77
CA ALA A 96 20.32 -24.59 16.47
C ALA A 96 20.19 -26.07 16.86
N ASN A 97 20.81 -27.00 16.13
CA ASN A 97 20.86 -28.43 16.47
C ASN A 97 21.88 -28.79 17.55
N ARG A 98 22.88 -27.94 17.79
CA ARG A 98 23.92 -28.17 18.81
C ARG A 98 23.57 -27.55 20.18
N ILE A 99 22.63 -26.61 20.22
CA ILE A 99 22.17 -25.97 21.46
C ILE A 99 21.38 -26.98 22.30
N ARG A 100 21.88 -27.29 23.51
CA ARG A 100 21.25 -28.19 24.50
C ARG A 100 20.89 -27.47 25.81
N LEU A 101 20.66 -26.16 25.74
CA LEU A 101 20.33 -25.32 26.89
C LEU A 101 18.86 -25.48 27.28
N GLY A 102 18.57 -25.40 28.59
CA GLY A 102 17.19 -25.35 29.08
C GLY A 102 16.46 -24.09 28.59
N THR A 103 15.14 -24.18 28.43
CA THR A 103 14.26 -23.06 28.00
C THR A 103 14.49 -21.74 28.76
N PRO A 104 14.54 -21.69 30.11
CA PRO A 104 14.76 -20.43 30.82
C PRO A 104 16.12 -19.80 30.47
N ILE A 105 17.18 -20.62 30.38
CA ILE A 105 18.52 -20.15 30.01
C ILE A 105 18.53 -19.60 28.58
N ARG A 106 17.84 -20.25 27.64
CA ARG A 106 17.74 -19.77 26.25
C ARG A 106 17.04 -18.42 26.16
N LEU A 107 15.94 -18.23 26.89
CA LEU A 107 15.23 -16.95 26.94
C LEU A 107 16.11 -15.84 27.55
N THR A 108 16.83 -16.14 28.62
CA THR A 108 17.80 -15.19 29.22
C THR A 108 18.92 -14.83 28.24
N CYS A 109 19.46 -15.81 27.50
CA CYS A 109 20.45 -15.55 26.46
C CYS A 109 19.89 -14.67 25.33
N ILE A 110 18.68 -14.93 24.86
CA ILE A 110 18.03 -14.09 23.84
C ILE A 110 17.85 -12.67 24.37
N ALA A 111 17.30 -12.50 25.57
CA ALA A 111 17.09 -11.17 26.16
C ALA A 111 18.42 -10.41 26.34
N SER A 112 19.50 -11.11 26.73
CA SER A 112 20.83 -10.51 26.85
C SER A 112 21.40 -10.08 25.51
N LEU A 113 21.28 -10.93 24.48
CA LEU A 113 21.74 -10.63 23.13
C LEU A 113 20.94 -9.49 22.48
N VAL A 114 19.61 -9.46 22.67
CA VAL A 114 18.76 -8.34 22.26
C VAL A 114 19.18 -7.06 22.99
N GLY A 115 19.40 -7.12 24.32
CA GLY A 115 19.91 -5.98 25.09
C GLY A 115 21.26 -5.46 24.58
N LEU A 116 22.18 -6.35 24.20
CA LEU A 116 23.46 -5.97 23.59
C LEU A 116 23.31 -5.39 22.17
N SER A 117 22.24 -5.74 21.46
CA SER A 117 21.91 -5.16 20.15
C SER A 117 21.25 -3.79 20.20
N LEU A 118 20.85 -3.32 21.40
CA LEU A 118 20.33 -1.97 21.67
C LEU A 118 21.43 -0.95 21.98
N SER A 119 22.70 -1.33 21.92
CA SER A 119 23.80 -0.36 22.01
C SER A 119 23.70 0.69 20.88
N HIS A 120 24.24 1.89 21.07
CA HIS A 120 24.31 2.91 20.01
C HIS A 120 24.96 2.33 18.73
N ASN A 121 24.31 2.50 17.57
CA ASN A 121 24.63 1.86 16.28
C ASN A 121 24.48 0.32 16.23
N GLY A 122 23.78 -0.27 17.19
CA GLY A 122 23.45 -1.69 17.21
C GLY A 122 22.29 -2.02 16.27
N MET A 123 22.23 -3.27 15.81
CA MET A 123 21.29 -3.73 14.78
C MET A 123 19.82 -3.54 15.19
N ALA A 124 19.47 -3.76 16.45
CA ALA A 124 18.09 -3.59 16.91
C ALA A 124 17.69 -2.11 17.01
N MET A 125 18.64 -1.22 17.35
CA MET A 125 18.38 0.22 17.40
C MET A 125 18.10 0.79 16.00
N GLN A 126 18.90 0.41 14.98
CA GLN A 126 18.68 0.88 13.60
C GLN A 126 17.37 0.36 12.99
N LEU A 127 16.90 -0.82 13.41
CA LEU A 127 15.57 -1.31 13.06
C LEU A 127 14.41 -0.56 13.75
N THR A 128 14.67 0.24 14.79
CA THR A 128 13.65 1.15 15.34
C THR A 128 13.54 2.46 14.57
N GLU A 129 14.49 2.75 13.68
CA GLU A 129 14.48 3.94 12.79
C GLU A 129 13.61 3.72 11.53
N LEU A 130 13.00 2.53 11.40
CA LEU A 130 12.04 2.19 10.35
C LEU A 130 10.83 3.13 10.38
N PRO A 131 10.19 3.41 9.22
CA PRO A 131 8.99 4.24 9.19
C PRO A 131 7.95 3.66 10.15
N GLY A 132 7.63 4.46 11.19
CA GLY A 132 6.75 4.10 12.29
C GLY A 132 5.31 3.96 11.83
N THR A 133 4.40 4.79 12.37
CA THR A 133 3.01 4.80 11.90
C THR A 133 2.90 5.40 10.50
N PRO A 134 1.94 4.93 9.67
CA PRO A 134 1.55 5.62 8.44
C PRO A 134 1.31 7.11 8.69
N PRO A 135 1.67 7.97 7.73
CA PRO A 135 1.43 9.41 7.81
C PRO A 135 -0.07 9.66 7.90
N ASP A 136 -0.44 10.64 8.73
CA ASP A 136 -1.81 11.12 8.80
C ASP A 136 -2.04 12.09 7.63
N HIS A 137 -2.65 11.57 6.56
CA HIS A 137 -2.91 12.32 5.34
C HIS A 137 -3.97 13.43 5.51
N ASP A 138 -4.60 13.55 6.68
CA ASP A 138 -5.61 14.55 6.97
C ASP A 138 -5.05 15.78 7.71
N ILE A 139 -3.75 15.81 8.03
CA ILE A 139 -3.12 16.97 8.70
C ILE A 139 -3.08 18.18 7.74
N PRO A 140 -3.68 19.33 8.10
CA PRO A 140 -3.55 20.56 7.32
C PRO A 140 -2.09 21.03 7.24
N PHE A 141 -1.65 21.52 6.08
CA PHE A 141 -0.26 21.96 5.86
C PHE A 141 0.27 22.97 6.89
N ASP A 142 -0.56 23.90 7.36
CA ASP A 142 -0.18 24.86 8.40
C ASP A 142 0.11 24.18 9.74
N GLU A 143 -0.58 23.08 10.03
CA GLU A 143 -0.33 22.26 11.20
C GLU A 143 0.93 21.42 11.01
N ALA A 144 1.14 20.84 9.83
CA ALA A 144 2.38 20.14 9.49
C ALA A 144 3.62 21.05 9.60
N LEU A 145 3.53 22.31 9.15
CA LEU A 145 4.57 23.32 9.33
C LEU A 145 4.90 23.54 10.81
N ARG A 146 3.88 23.75 11.67
CA ARG A 146 4.07 23.94 13.11
C ARG A 146 4.76 22.74 13.75
N ASN A 147 4.29 21.54 13.43
CA ASN A 147 4.80 20.31 14.00
C ASN A 147 6.28 20.10 13.61
N ALA A 148 6.65 20.48 12.38
CA ALA A 148 8.02 20.43 11.89
C ALA A 148 8.90 21.62 12.35
N GLY A 149 8.41 22.49 13.23
CA GLY A 149 9.18 23.60 13.79
C GLY A 149 9.24 24.87 12.93
N LEU A 150 8.47 24.95 11.84
CA LEU A 150 8.31 26.16 11.03
C LEU A 150 7.12 27.00 11.53
N ASN A 151 7.23 28.32 11.46
CA ASN A 151 6.13 29.20 11.84
C ASN A 151 5.22 29.50 10.62
N PRO A 152 3.97 29.00 10.57
CA PRO A 152 3.10 29.19 9.40
C PRO A 152 2.70 30.65 9.17
N ALA A 153 2.64 31.46 10.23
CA ALA A 153 2.25 32.88 10.12
C ALA A 153 3.28 33.71 9.34
N THR A 154 4.52 33.22 9.28
CA THR A 154 5.66 33.90 8.65
C THR A 154 6.31 33.06 7.55
N PHE A 155 5.87 31.82 7.35
CA PHE A 155 6.28 31.02 6.20
C PHE A 155 5.79 31.67 4.90
N VAL A 156 6.65 31.70 3.88
CA VAL A 156 6.33 32.30 2.59
C VAL A 156 6.11 31.17 1.60
N MET A 157 4.93 31.09 1.01
CA MET A 157 4.60 30.12 -0.04
C MET A 157 5.32 30.49 -1.36
N PRO A 158 5.59 29.52 -2.27
CA PRO A 158 6.31 29.78 -3.51
C PRO A 158 5.75 30.95 -4.34
N LYS A 159 4.42 31.05 -4.44
CA LYS A 159 3.72 32.13 -5.16
C LYS A 159 3.93 33.53 -4.56
N ASP A 160 4.20 33.60 -3.26
CA ASP A 160 4.32 34.83 -2.46
C ASP A 160 5.79 35.25 -2.27
N VAL A 161 6.72 34.51 -2.87
CA VAL A 161 8.14 34.87 -2.89
C VAL A 161 8.33 36.20 -3.62
N LYS A 162 9.14 37.06 -3.03
CA LYS A 162 9.71 38.28 -3.61
C LYS A 162 11.21 38.10 -3.59
N ALA A 163 11.86 38.33 -4.73
CA ALA A 163 13.30 38.21 -4.84
C ALA A 163 13.87 39.18 -5.88
N GLU A 164 15.07 39.70 -5.63
CA GLU A 164 15.84 40.56 -6.52
C GLU A 164 17.23 39.94 -6.75
N ALA A 165 17.70 39.98 -7.99
CA ALA A 165 18.92 39.30 -8.37
C ALA A 165 20.19 39.92 -7.78
N GLY A 166 21.11 39.04 -7.35
CA GLY A 166 22.50 39.34 -7.10
C GLY A 166 23.43 38.80 -8.20
N GLN A 167 24.57 38.23 -7.81
CA GLN A 167 25.58 37.64 -8.71
C GLN A 167 25.11 36.32 -9.34
N ASN A 168 25.75 35.90 -10.44
CA ASN A 168 25.50 34.55 -10.99
C ASN A 168 25.85 33.48 -9.96
N VAL A 169 25.17 32.33 -10.02
CA VAL A 169 25.37 31.24 -9.06
C VAL A 169 25.88 30.01 -9.79
N ILE A 170 26.96 29.40 -9.30
CA ILE A 170 27.37 28.06 -9.70
C ILE A 170 27.48 27.19 -8.45
N VAL A 171 26.76 26.07 -8.44
CA VAL A 171 26.84 25.07 -7.38
C VAL A 171 27.34 23.77 -7.98
N ILE A 172 28.42 23.23 -7.41
CA ILE A 172 29.00 21.96 -7.81
C ILE A 172 28.82 20.99 -6.63
N SER A 173 27.87 20.08 -6.78
CA SER A 173 27.57 19.00 -5.83
C SER A 173 28.44 17.79 -6.17
N LEU A 174 29.35 17.44 -5.26
CA LEU A 174 30.35 16.40 -5.47
C LEU A 174 29.92 15.07 -4.84
N GLU A 175 29.57 14.10 -5.68
CA GLU A 175 29.16 12.74 -5.28
C GLU A 175 30.18 12.09 -4.33
N SER A 176 29.79 11.85 -3.07
CA SER A 176 30.59 11.14 -2.07
C SER A 176 32.01 11.73 -1.83
N PHE A 177 32.26 13.00 -2.16
CA PHE A 177 33.60 13.60 -2.18
C PHE A 177 33.96 14.31 -0.86
N GLU A 178 34.14 13.58 0.22
CA GLU A 178 34.35 14.13 1.57
C GLU A 178 35.61 14.99 1.77
N ALA A 179 35.66 15.71 2.90
CA ALA A 179 36.83 16.49 3.32
C ALA A 179 38.10 15.65 3.46
N GLY A 180 37.97 14.33 3.65
CA GLY A 180 39.10 13.41 3.69
C GLY A 180 39.96 13.41 2.43
N PHE A 181 39.38 13.66 1.24
CA PHE A 181 40.14 13.82 -0.01
C PHE A 181 41.03 15.06 -0.03
N LEU A 182 40.72 16.07 0.79
CA LEU A 182 41.52 17.28 0.93
C LEU A 182 42.60 17.15 2.01
N SER A 183 42.73 15.98 2.67
CA SER A 183 43.74 15.77 3.70
C SER A 183 45.17 15.80 3.15
N GLU A 184 46.14 16.08 4.02
CA GLU A 184 47.57 16.06 3.64
C GLU A 184 48.01 14.72 3.02
N LYS A 185 47.45 13.60 3.49
CA LYS A 185 47.79 12.26 3.00
C LYS A 185 47.36 12.05 1.55
N LEU A 186 46.29 12.71 1.13
CA LEU A 186 45.67 12.59 -0.20
C LEU A 186 45.85 13.85 -1.05
N ALA A 187 46.71 14.79 -0.63
CA ALA A 187 46.91 16.08 -1.30
C ALA A 187 47.31 15.97 -2.80
N HIS A 188 47.91 14.85 -3.20
CA HIS A 188 48.27 14.56 -4.59
C HIS A 188 47.06 14.28 -5.49
N LEU A 189 45.90 13.94 -4.92
CA LEU A 189 44.66 13.70 -5.65
C LEU A 189 43.90 15.00 -5.93
N THR A 190 44.01 15.99 -5.05
CA THR A 190 43.14 17.18 -5.06
C THR A 190 43.88 18.52 -5.10
N PRO A 191 44.87 18.71 -5.98
CA PRO A 191 45.64 19.95 -6.01
C PRO A 191 44.80 21.20 -6.30
N ASN A 192 43.75 21.10 -7.13
CA ASN A 192 42.93 22.27 -7.48
C ASN A 192 41.99 22.64 -6.34
N LEU A 193 41.25 21.69 -5.78
CA LEU A 193 40.33 21.92 -4.67
C LEU A 193 41.08 22.42 -3.43
N ARG A 194 42.27 21.88 -3.12
CA ARG A 194 43.09 22.38 -2.00
C ARG A 194 43.57 23.81 -2.21
N LYS A 195 43.95 24.15 -3.45
CA LYS A 195 44.27 25.54 -3.80
C LYS A 195 43.05 26.43 -3.61
N LEU A 196 41.88 26.03 -4.10
CA LEU A 196 40.62 26.77 -3.93
C LEU A 196 40.24 26.92 -2.46
N ALA A 197 40.42 25.89 -1.63
CA ALA A 197 40.19 25.95 -0.19
C ALA A 197 41.12 26.93 0.54
N THR A 198 42.28 27.26 -0.07
CA THR A 198 43.24 28.25 0.45
C THR A 198 42.93 29.65 -0.07
N ASP A 199 42.58 29.76 -1.36
CA ASP A 199 42.33 31.02 -2.05
C ASP A 199 40.93 31.58 -1.78
N MET A 200 39.99 30.72 -1.36
CA MET A 200 38.59 31.03 -1.07
C MET A 200 38.23 30.68 0.38
N THR A 201 36.96 30.88 0.77
CA THR A 201 36.48 30.55 2.11
C THR A 201 36.16 29.06 2.20
N TYR A 202 36.72 28.40 3.20
CA TYR A 202 36.45 27.01 3.54
C TYR A 202 35.58 26.90 4.80
N TYR A 203 34.56 26.06 4.75
CA TYR A 203 33.70 25.69 5.87
C TYR A 203 33.79 24.18 6.14
N HIS A 204 33.91 23.82 7.41
CA HIS A 204 33.59 22.46 7.86
C HIS A 204 32.08 22.27 7.85
N MET A 205 31.60 21.15 7.32
CA MET A 205 30.17 20.85 7.23
C MET A 205 29.86 19.46 7.77
N THR A 206 28.78 19.35 8.54
CA THR A 206 28.31 18.06 9.08
C THR A 206 27.19 17.47 8.23
N GLU A 207 27.20 16.15 8.12
CA GLU A 207 26.05 15.40 7.60
C GLU A 207 24.90 15.36 8.62
N ASN A 208 23.67 15.28 8.11
CA ASN A 208 22.47 15.07 8.91
C ASN A 208 21.62 13.93 8.33
N ASP A 209 20.83 13.29 9.19
CA ASP A 209 19.87 12.26 8.77
C ASP A 209 18.89 12.82 7.75
N GLY A 210 18.47 11.98 6.80
CA GLY A 210 17.63 12.38 5.67
C GLY A 210 18.37 13.15 4.57
N SER A 211 19.71 13.21 4.62
CA SER A 211 20.57 13.84 3.61
C SER A 211 21.83 13.03 3.27
N ASN A 212 21.85 11.75 3.63
CA ASN A 212 22.99 10.84 3.55
C ASN A 212 23.05 9.99 2.26
N TRP A 213 22.22 10.35 1.26
CA TRP A 213 22.29 9.86 -0.12
C TRP A 213 22.01 11.03 -1.08
N THR A 214 22.39 10.91 -2.35
CA THR A 214 22.37 12.00 -3.34
C THR A 214 21.01 12.72 -3.42
N ALA A 215 19.91 12.00 -3.60
CA ALA A 215 18.58 12.61 -3.71
C ALA A 215 18.15 13.34 -2.42
N GLY A 216 18.43 12.75 -1.25
CA GLY A 216 18.16 13.40 0.04
C GLY A 216 19.01 14.64 0.25
N ALA A 217 20.30 14.60 -0.12
CA ALA A 217 21.20 15.75 -0.07
C ALA A 217 20.74 16.89 -0.98
N ILE A 218 20.29 16.57 -2.20
CA ILE A 218 19.72 17.55 -3.13
C ILE A 218 18.44 18.16 -2.54
N TYR A 219 17.52 17.34 -2.03
CA TYR A 219 16.30 17.80 -1.38
C TYR A 219 16.62 18.77 -0.24
N THR A 220 17.56 18.40 0.64
CA THR A 220 18.01 19.26 1.74
C THR A 220 18.67 20.55 1.27
N MET A 221 19.51 20.51 0.23
CA MET A 221 20.12 21.70 -0.34
C MET A 221 19.08 22.65 -0.96
N VAL A 222 18.03 22.13 -1.57
CA VAL A 222 17.00 22.93 -2.24
C VAL A 222 16.01 23.54 -1.25
N TYR A 223 15.56 22.79 -0.23
CA TYR A 223 14.48 23.20 0.68
C TYR A 223 14.92 23.52 2.11
N GLY A 224 16.16 23.20 2.49
CA GLY A 224 16.63 23.38 3.87
C GLY A 224 15.92 22.46 4.88
N LEU A 225 15.47 21.28 4.43
CA LEU A 225 14.75 20.28 5.23
C LEU A 225 15.32 18.86 4.98
N PRO A 226 15.38 17.98 5.99
CA PRO A 226 15.69 16.56 5.78
C PRO A 226 14.64 15.86 4.90
N SER A 227 15.08 14.90 4.08
CA SER A 227 14.22 14.13 3.18
C SER A 227 13.67 12.85 3.84
N PHE A 228 12.66 12.97 4.71
CA PHE A 228 11.93 11.83 5.28
C PHE A 228 10.57 11.62 4.59
N PHE A 229 10.24 10.38 4.23
CA PHE A 229 9.01 9.97 3.55
C PHE A 229 8.61 8.55 3.97
N TYR A 230 7.31 8.23 4.07
CA TYR A 230 6.83 6.91 4.51
C TYR A 230 6.75 5.88 3.37
N HIS A 231 6.14 6.21 2.22
CA HIS A 231 5.93 5.28 1.10
C HIS A 231 6.91 5.55 -0.06
N GLY A 232 7.37 4.51 -0.76
CA GLY A 232 8.02 4.63 -2.08
C GLY A 232 9.44 5.23 -2.12
N GLY A 233 9.97 5.74 -1.01
CA GLY A 233 11.29 6.38 -0.99
C GLY A 233 11.39 7.50 -2.04
N ASN A 234 12.41 7.44 -2.91
CA ASN A 234 12.57 8.41 -3.99
C ASN A 234 11.51 8.29 -5.10
N GLU A 235 10.73 7.20 -5.19
CA GLU A 235 9.66 7.09 -6.20
C GLU A 235 8.57 8.15 -6.03
N LEU A 236 8.39 8.68 -4.81
CA LEU A 236 7.45 9.79 -4.58
C LEU A 236 7.79 11.04 -5.37
N PHE A 237 9.07 11.25 -5.66
CA PHE A 237 9.51 12.38 -6.46
C PHE A 237 9.04 12.25 -7.91
N GLN A 238 8.88 11.03 -8.42
CA GLN A 238 8.38 10.81 -9.78
C GLN A 238 6.97 11.36 -9.93
N LYS A 239 6.81 12.21 -10.96
CA LYS A 239 5.60 12.95 -11.33
C LYS A 239 5.15 13.96 -10.28
N THR A 240 6.07 14.51 -9.49
CA THR A 240 5.82 15.74 -8.75
C THR A 240 5.61 16.88 -9.75
N SER A 241 4.47 17.59 -9.71
CA SER A 241 4.31 18.83 -10.51
C SER A 241 4.64 20.08 -9.75
N ASP A 242 4.33 20.06 -8.47
CA ASP A 242 4.34 21.25 -7.66
C ASP A 242 4.68 20.86 -6.23
N ILE A 243 5.22 21.82 -5.50
CA ILE A 243 5.60 21.62 -4.12
C ILE A 243 5.31 22.90 -3.34
N ARG A 244 4.61 22.74 -2.23
CA ARG A 244 4.19 23.85 -1.37
C ARG A 244 5.33 24.43 -0.54
N LEU A 245 6.45 23.69 -0.42
CA LEU A 245 7.66 24.18 0.21
C LEU A 245 8.40 25.15 -0.70
N THR A 246 8.70 26.34 -0.19
CA THR A 246 9.58 27.29 -0.87
C THR A 246 11.02 26.78 -0.82
N GLY A 247 11.69 26.84 -1.98
CA GLY A 247 13.04 26.29 -2.17
C GLY A 247 13.88 27.19 -3.07
N LEU A 248 15.16 26.82 -3.26
CA LEU A 248 16.13 27.60 -4.04
C LEU A 248 15.64 27.96 -5.44
N GLY A 249 15.11 26.98 -6.18
CA GLY A 249 14.64 27.21 -7.55
C GLY A 249 13.53 28.26 -7.63
N HIS A 250 12.57 28.24 -6.69
CA HIS A 250 11.51 29.24 -6.60
C HIS A 250 12.06 30.65 -6.42
N VAL A 251 13.04 30.82 -5.52
CA VAL A 251 13.66 32.12 -5.23
C VAL A 251 14.46 32.62 -6.44
N LEU A 252 15.29 31.76 -7.02
CA LEU A 252 16.14 32.10 -8.16
C LEU A 252 15.31 32.45 -9.40
N HIS A 253 14.30 31.64 -9.70
CA HIS A 253 13.38 31.91 -10.80
C HIS A 253 12.63 33.23 -10.58
N LYS A 254 12.15 33.50 -9.35
CA LYS A 254 11.50 34.77 -9.01
C LYS A 254 12.43 35.98 -9.15
N ALA A 255 13.71 35.81 -8.84
CA ALA A 255 14.74 36.83 -9.02
C ALA A 255 15.14 37.05 -10.50
N GLY A 256 14.64 36.24 -11.44
CA GLY A 256 14.87 36.40 -12.88
C GLY A 256 16.08 35.65 -13.44
N TYR A 257 16.59 34.64 -12.72
CA TYR A 257 17.72 33.84 -13.18
C TYR A 257 17.31 32.86 -14.29
N ASP A 258 18.24 32.57 -15.21
CA ASP A 258 18.21 31.31 -15.99
C ASP A 258 18.71 30.17 -15.10
N VAL A 259 17.79 29.35 -14.58
CA VAL A 259 18.08 28.33 -13.55
C VAL A 259 18.14 26.94 -14.17
N LYS A 260 19.33 26.34 -14.19
CA LYS A 260 19.59 25.01 -14.76
C LYS A 260 20.20 24.07 -13.73
N TYR A 261 19.79 22.81 -13.78
CA TYR A 261 20.38 21.72 -13.01
C TYR A 261 20.87 20.64 -13.99
N MET A 262 22.15 20.29 -13.95
CA MET A 262 22.76 19.32 -14.87
C MET A 262 23.20 18.07 -14.12
N MET A 263 22.71 16.91 -14.55
CA MET A 263 23.05 15.62 -13.96
C MET A 263 22.85 14.47 -14.97
N GLY A 264 23.52 13.34 -14.76
CA GLY A 264 23.30 12.12 -15.55
C GLY A 264 22.00 11.42 -15.17
N HIS A 265 21.30 10.81 -16.14
CA HIS A 265 20.05 10.06 -15.94
C HIS A 265 19.06 10.78 -15.00
N LYS A 266 18.63 11.98 -15.36
CA LYS A 266 17.77 12.83 -14.50
C LYS A 266 16.48 12.16 -14.03
N GLU A 267 15.97 11.15 -14.74
CA GLU A 267 14.77 10.41 -14.32
C GLU A 267 15.02 9.45 -13.14
N PHE A 268 16.29 9.12 -12.85
CA PHE A 268 16.67 8.30 -11.70
C PHE A 268 16.19 8.96 -10.41
N ALA A 269 15.61 8.15 -9.51
CA ALA A 269 15.08 8.63 -8.22
C ALA A 269 14.08 9.80 -8.34
N GLY A 270 13.46 10.04 -9.51
CA GLY A 270 12.47 11.11 -9.71
C GLY A 270 13.02 12.53 -9.64
N MET A 271 14.33 12.73 -9.81
CA MET A 271 14.98 14.04 -9.66
C MET A 271 14.51 15.06 -10.70
N ASP A 272 14.28 14.65 -11.95
CA ASP A 272 13.75 15.51 -13.02
C ASP A 272 12.45 16.21 -12.58
N ASP A 273 11.49 15.43 -12.09
CA ASP A 273 10.17 15.92 -11.69
C ASP A 273 10.24 16.80 -10.43
N LEU A 274 10.97 16.35 -9.39
CA LEU A 274 11.13 17.13 -8.15
C LEU A 274 11.77 18.50 -8.38
N LEU A 275 12.89 18.53 -9.12
CA LEU A 275 13.62 19.77 -9.38
C LEU A 275 12.86 20.66 -10.37
N THR A 276 12.20 20.08 -11.36
CA THR A 276 11.32 20.84 -12.26
C THR A 276 10.19 21.50 -11.48
N ALA A 277 9.57 20.78 -10.54
CA ALA A 277 8.54 21.32 -9.65
C ALA A 277 9.07 22.46 -8.76
N SER A 278 10.36 22.46 -8.39
CA SER A 278 10.98 23.60 -7.69
C SER A 278 11.38 24.76 -8.59
N GLY A 279 11.15 24.68 -9.91
CA GLY A 279 11.49 25.74 -10.87
C GLY A 279 12.87 25.63 -11.54
N PHE A 280 13.54 24.47 -11.48
CA PHE A 280 14.77 24.23 -12.23
C PHE A 280 14.46 23.72 -13.65
N LYS A 281 15.31 24.08 -14.61
CA LYS A 281 15.39 23.34 -15.88
C LYS A 281 16.43 22.22 -15.74
N VAL A 282 15.97 20.98 -15.65
CA VAL A 282 16.87 19.82 -15.47
C VAL A 282 17.35 19.27 -16.82
N LEU A 283 18.65 19.09 -16.93
CA LEU A 283 19.36 18.71 -18.15
C LEU A 283 20.18 17.44 -17.92
N SER A 284 20.05 16.49 -18.85
CA SER A 284 20.75 15.21 -18.86
C SER A 284 21.40 14.92 -20.21
N GLU A 285 22.08 13.78 -20.34
CA GLU A 285 22.66 13.33 -21.61
C GLU A 285 21.64 13.30 -22.76
N LYS A 286 20.35 13.06 -22.46
CA LYS A 286 19.25 13.02 -23.44
C LYS A 286 18.86 14.41 -23.97
N ASP A 287 19.12 15.46 -23.21
CA ASP A 287 18.79 16.85 -23.57
C ASP A 287 19.92 17.55 -24.33
N SER A 288 21.08 16.90 -24.39
CA SER A 288 22.26 17.43 -25.08
C SER A 288 22.10 17.38 -26.60
N PRO A 289 22.52 18.43 -27.33
CA PRO A 289 22.58 18.40 -28.79
C PRO A 289 23.69 17.47 -29.34
N HIS A 290 24.54 16.92 -28.47
CA HIS A 290 25.64 16.03 -28.80
C HIS A 290 25.46 14.68 -28.11
N ALA A 291 25.72 13.60 -28.86
CA ALA A 291 25.76 12.25 -28.29
C ALA A 291 27.02 12.08 -27.45
N TYR A 292 26.86 11.73 -26.17
CA TYR A 292 27.96 11.39 -25.27
C TYR A 292 28.26 9.88 -25.30
N PRO A 293 29.47 9.46 -24.89
CA PRO A 293 29.78 8.04 -24.71
C PRO A 293 28.81 7.38 -23.72
N ALA A 294 28.55 6.09 -23.92
CA ALA A 294 27.69 5.34 -23.02
C ALA A 294 28.31 5.29 -21.61
N CYS A 295 27.58 5.80 -20.64
CA CYS A 295 27.85 5.70 -19.22
C CYS A 295 26.61 5.10 -18.56
N ASP A 296 26.79 4.07 -17.74
CA ASP A 296 25.69 3.43 -17.02
C ASP A 296 24.96 4.42 -16.09
N TRP A 297 25.64 5.50 -15.66
CA TRP A 297 25.11 6.59 -14.86
C TRP A 297 24.79 7.88 -15.65
N GLY A 298 24.75 7.80 -16.99
CA GLY A 298 24.27 8.87 -17.86
C GLY A 298 25.40 9.75 -18.37
N LEU A 299 25.90 10.67 -17.55
CA LEU A 299 27.02 11.56 -17.89
C LEU A 299 28.26 11.20 -17.08
N HIS A 300 29.42 11.11 -17.74
CA HIS A 300 30.69 11.19 -17.02
C HIS A 300 30.97 12.65 -16.62
N ASP A 301 31.72 12.87 -15.52
CA ASP A 301 32.07 14.22 -15.06
C ASP A 301 32.73 15.06 -16.17
N LYS A 302 33.59 14.44 -16.99
CA LYS A 302 34.22 15.14 -18.12
C LYS A 302 33.16 15.77 -19.04
N ASP A 303 32.12 15.02 -19.39
CA ASP A 303 31.05 15.49 -20.29
C ASP A 303 30.17 16.55 -19.60
N LEU A 304 29.90 16.37 -18.31
CA LEU A 304 29.19 17.34 -17.47
C LEU A 304 29.94 18.69 -17.42
N PHE A 305 31.25 18.67 -17.12
CA PHE A 305 32.07 19.89 -17.01
C PHE A 305 32.33 20.55 -18.37
N ASP A 306 32.52 19.77 -19.45
CA ASP A 306 32.65 20.32 -20.80
C ASP A 306 31.37 21.07 -21.22
N TRP A 307 30.19 20.47 -20.95
CA TRP A 307 28.91 21.09 -21.26
C TRP A 307 28.63 22.31 -20.36
N ALA A 308 28.86 22.20 -19.05
CA ALA A 308 28.76 23.33 -18.13
C ALA A 308 29.65 24.50 -18.57
N GLY A 309 30.88 24.23 -18.98
CA GLY A 309 31.79 25.23 -19.54
C GLY A 309 31.23 25.89 -20.81
N ALA A 310 30.57 25.14 -21.69
CA ALA A 310 29.90 25.68 -22.88
C ALA A 310 28.70 26.57 -22.52
N GLU A 311 27.87 26.15 -21.56
CA GLU A 311 26.75 26.95 -21.05
C GLU A 311 27.25 28.28 -20.46
N ILE A 312 28.25 28.24 -19.57
CA ILE A 312 28.87 29.44 -18.99
C ILE A 312 29.38 30.40 -20.09
N LYS A 313 30.08 29.86 -21.09
CA LYS A 313 30.57 30.65 -22.24
C LYS A 313 29.43 31.32 -23.01
N SER A 314 28.28 30.66 -23.14
CA SER A 314 27.11 31.21 -23.85
C SER A 314 26.46 32.40 -23.12
N HIS A 315 26.59 32.46 -21.79
CA HIS A 315 26.09 33.58 -20.98
C HIS A 315 27.00 34.82 -21.00
N ARG A 316 28.17 34.74 -21.64
CA ARG A 316 29.11 35.86 -21.71
C ARG A 316 28.48 37.07 -22.42
N GLY A 317 28.40 38.19 -21.71
CA GLY A 317 27.81 39.43 -22.22
C GLY A 317 26.28 39.47 -22.18
N ASN A 318 25.62 38.40 -21.70
CA ASN A 318 24.21 38.43 -21.36
C ASN A 318 24.02 39.20 -20.04
N LYS A 319 22.99 40.05 -19.98
CA LYS A 319 22.63 40.80 -18.75
C LYS A 319 21.74 39.99 -17.81
N GLN A 320 21.12 38.92 -18.29
CA GLN A 320 20.31 38.03 -17.47
C GLN A 320 21.25 37.20 -16.57
N PRO A 321 21.04 37.18 -15.24
CA PRO A 321 21.81 36.34 -14.34
C PRO A 321 21.48 34.86 -14.57
N PHE A 322 22.43 33.98 -14.30
CA PHE A 322 22.22 32.53 -14.41
C PHE A 322 22.57 31.82 -13.11
N ALA A 323 21.91 30.69 -12.88
CA ALA A 323 22.19 29.77 -11.78
C ALA A 323 22.39 28.37 -12.36
N LEU A 324 23.58 27.81 -12.17
CA LEU A 324 23.95 26.50 -12.72
C LEU A 324 24.32 25.54 -11.58
N PHE A 325 23.55 24.47 -11.45
CA PHE A 325 23.77 23.40 -10.48
C PHE A 325 24.29 22.17 -11.22
N LEU A 326 25.36 21.56 -10.71
CA LEU A 326 26.01 20.39 -11.32
C LEU A 326 26.09 19.26 -10.29
N SER A 327 25.70 18.04 -10.65
CA SER A 327 25.94 16.84 -9.85
C SER A 327 26.93 15.92 -10.53
N THR A 328 28.08 15.72 -9.91
CA THR A 328 29.11 14.79 -10.40
C THR A 328 28.73 13.34 -10.12
N ILE A 329 29.44 12.37 -10.71
CA ILE A 329 29.22 10.93 -10.45
C ILE A 329 30.51 10.11 -10.38
N SER A 330 31.66 10.67 -10.79
CA SER A 330 32.88 9.87 -10.98
C SER A 330 33.40 9.20 -9.70
N THR A 331 33.08 9.75 -8.53
CA THR A 331 33.43 9.20 -7.21
C THR A 331 32.35 8.30 -6.60
N HIS A 332 31.28 7.95 -7.33
CA HIS A 332 30.22 7.08 -6.84
C HIS A 332 30.78 5.72 -6.37
N PRO A 333 30.36 5.20 -5.21
CA PRO A 333 30.86 3.95 -4.65
C PRO A 333 30.47 2.72 -5.50
N PRO A 334 31.17 1.57 -5.35
CA PRO A 334 32.27 1.33 -4.40
C PRO A 334 33.69 1.67 -4.90
N ASP A 335 33.92 1.81 -6.21
CA ASP A 335 35.27 2.02 -6.79
C ASP A 335 35.29 3.10 -7.90
N GLY A 336 34.30 4.00 -7.93
CA GLY A 336 34.24 5.12 -8.87
C GLY A 336 33.74 4.73 -10.27
N VAL A 337 33.13 5.70 -10.97
CA VAL A 337 32.66 5.54 -12.35
C VAL A 337 33.82 5.86 -13.29
N TYR A 338 34.57 4.81 -13.66
CA TYR A 338 35.80 4.95 -14.43
C TYR A 338 35.57 5.51 -15.84
N ASP A 339 36.35 6.54 -16.21
CA ASP A 339 36.44 7.07 -17.57
C ASP A 339 37.87 6.99 -18.10
N SER A 340 38.12 6.09 -19.06
CA SER A 340 39.45 5.89 -19.66
C SER A 340 40.05 7.13 -20.32
N ARG A 341 39.24 8.14 -20.67
CA ARG A 341 39.73 9.38 -21.29
C ARG A 341 40.68 10.16 -20.37
N ILE A 342 40.58 9.96 -19.04
CA ILE A 342 41.46 10.62 -18.07
C ILE A 342 42.91 10.12 -18.13
N GLU A 343 43.15 8.90 -18.63
CA GLU A 343 44.49 8.29 -18.63
C GLU A 343 45.53 9.11 -19.41
N SER A 344 45.06 9.94 -20.35
CA SER A 344 45.90 10.88 -21.11
C SER A 344 46.39 12.09 -20.29
N ARG A 345 45.73 12.37 -19.15
CA ARG A 345 45.96 13.56 -18.32
C ARG A 345 46.48 13.22 -16.92
N ILE A 346 45.99 12.13 -16.32
CA ILE A 346 46.30 11.74 -14.95
C ILE A 346 46.76 10.28 -14.94
N ALA A 347 47.89 10.02 -14.30
CA ALA A 347 48.36 8.66 -14.09
C ALA A 347 47.42 7.89 -13.15
N PRO A 348 47.20 6.58 -13.38
CA PRO A 348 46.41 5.76 -12.47
C PRO A 348 46.89 5.86 -11.02
N GLN A 349 45.95 6.00 -10.09
CA GLN A 349 46.18 6.07 -8.65
C GLN A 349 46.04 4.68 -8.01
N ARG A 350 46.04 4.60 -6.68
CA ARG A 350 46.02 3.31 -5.96
C ARG A 350 44.69 2.55 -6.13
N SER A 351 43.64 3.25 -6.52
CA SER A 351 42.33 2.70 -6.86
C SER A 351 41.71 3.46 -8.04
N ARG A 352 40.66 2.89 -8.67
CA ARG A 352 39.90 3.60 -9.70
C ARG A 352 39.20 4.81 -9.11
N LEU A 353 38.65 4.67 -7.91
CA LEU A 353 37.99 5.78 -7.20
C LEU A 353 38.94 6.94 -6.92
N GLU A 354 40.19 6.69 -6.52
CA GLU A 354 41.19 7.76 -6.35
C GLU A 354 41.58 8.41 -7.67
N THR A 355 41.65 7.62 -8.75
CA THR A 355 41.92 8.15 -10.10
C THR A 355 40.77 9.05 -10.54
N MET A 356 39.52 8.65 -10.27
CA MET A 356 38.34 9.44 -10.57
C MET A 356 38.22 10.68 -9.68
N ALA A 357 38.60 10.61 -8.40
CA ALA A 357 38.65 11.77 -7.53
C ALA A 357 39.64 12.84 -8.06
N ALA A 358 40.80 12.39 -8.53
CA ALA A 358 41.77 13.27 -9.20
C ALA A 358 41.26 13.81 -10.55
N ALA A 359 40.46 13.03 -11.27
CA ALA A 359 39.80 13.47 -12.50
C ALA A 359 38.84 14.62 -12.22
N THR A 360 37.91 14.43 -11.28
CA THR A 360 36.92 15.43 -10.87
C THR A 360 37.59 16.72 -10.38
N ASP A 361 38.64 16.62 -9.55
CA ASP A 361 39.45 17.78 -9.15
C ASP A 361 40.02 18.56 -10.34
N ALA A 362 40.57 17.85 -11.33
CA ALA A 362 41.15 18.45 -12.52
C ALA A 362 40.11 19.13 -13.43
N TRP A 363 38.89 18.59 -13.51
CA TRP A 363 37.78 19.21 -14.26
C TRP A 363 37.21 20.44 -13.56
N ILE A 364 37.15 20.44 -12.23
CA ILE A 364 36.80 21.64 -11.43
C ILE A 364 37.84 22.73 -11.66
N GLY A 365 39.13 22.38 -11.66
CA GLY A 365 40.21 23.31 -12.00
C GLY A 365 40.00 23.97 -13.37
N ASP A 366 39.71 23.18 -14.41
CA ASP A 366 39.46 23.68 -15.77
C ASP A 366 38.23 24.60 -15.85
N LEU A 367 37.16 24.29 -15.10
CA LEU A 367 35.96 25.12 -15.05
C LEU A 367 36.27 26.49 -14.40
N VAL A 368 36.98 26.49 -13.27
CA VAL A 368 37.39 27.72 -12.58
C VAL A 368 38.36 28.54 -13.45
N ASP A 369 39.34 27.90 -14.09
CA ASP A 369 40.23 28.55 -15.04
C ASP A 369 39.47 29.12 -16.25
N THR A 370 38.38 28.47 -16.68
CA THR A 370 37.49 28.99 -17.71
C THR A 370 36.78 30.25 -17.21
N LEU A 371 36.18 30.24 -16.03
CA LEU A 371 35.55 31.44 -15.44
C LEU A 371 36.55 32.60 -15.30
N ALA A 372 37.79 32.32 -14.86
CA ALA A 372 38.85 33.31 -14.74
C ALA A 372 39.24 33.89 -16.11
N ARG A 373 39.52 33.02 -17.11
CA ARG A 373 39.90 33.43 -18.47
C ARG A 373 38.84 34.29 -19.17
N TYR A 374 37.56 34.06 -18.88
CA TYR A 374 36.46 34.83 -19.44
C TYR A 374 36.03 36.02 -18.58
N HIS A 375 36.74 36.32 -17.49
CA HIS A 375 36.43 37.41 -16.54
C HIS A 375 35.01 37.32 -15.95
N MET A 376 34.56 36.09 -15.64
CA MET A 376 33.24 35.84 -15.08
C MET A 376 33.24 35.64 -13.56
N LEU A 377 34.40 35.39 -12.94
CA LEU A 377 34.51 35.17 -11.49
C LEU A 377 34.06 36.39 -10.67
N ASP A 378 34.30 37.61 -11.15
CA ASP A 378 33.96 38.85 -10.42
C ASP A 378 32.44 39.02 -10.19
N ASN A 379 31.62 38.38 -11.03
CA ASN A 379 30.15 38.41 -10.94
C ASN A 379 29.54 37.00 -10.84
N THR A 380 30.28 36.04 -10.30
CA THR A 380 29.79 34.68 -10.09
C THR A 380 30.21 34.17 -8.72
N THR A 381 29.23 33.81 -7.90
CA THR A 381 29.45 33.12 -6.64
C THR A 381 29.46 31.62 -6.87
N LEU A 382 30.58 30.99 -6.49
CA LEU A 382 30.83 29.57 -6.62
C LEU A 382 30.63 28.88 -5.27
N PHE A 383 29.91 27.76 -5.26
CA PHE A 383 29.74 26.88 -4.12
C PHE A 383 30.16 25.48 -4.53
N ILE A 384 31.24 24.96 -3.95
CA ILE A 384 31.72 23.59 -4.20
C ILE A 384 31.52 22.81 -2.90
N LEU A 385 30.65 21.81 -2.94
CA LEU A 385 30.26 21.06 -1.75
C LEU A 385 30.01 19.59 -2.09
N PRO A 386 30.36 18.65 -1.19
CA PRO A 386 29.97 17.26 -1.36
C PRO A 386 28.49 17.07 -1.02
N ASP A 387 27.83 16.14 -1.69
CA ASP A 387 26.44 15.79 -1.39
C ASP A 387 26.30 15.03 -0.08
N HIS A 388 27.07 13.97 0.14
CA HIS A 388 27.04 13.14 1.34
C HIS A 388 28.40 12.46 1.60
N ILE A 389 28.50 11.82 2.78
CA ILE A 389 29.63 10.97 3.12
C ILE A 389 29.57 9.70 2.25
N MET A 390 30.72 9.19 1.81
CA MET A 390 30.77 8.01 0.96
C MET A 390 30.09 6.82 1.63
N MET A 391 29.09 6.29 0.93
CA MET A 391 28.29 5.16 1.38
C MET A 391 29.09 3.85 1.29
N GLY A 392 28.89 2.98 2.27
CA GLY A 392 29.60 1.72 2.36
C GLY A 392 31.03 1.87 2.91
N TYR A 393 31.60 0.78 3.43
CA TYR A 393 32.94 0.77 4.03
C TYR A 393 34.02 0.09 3.19
N THR A 394 33.76 -0.13 1.91
CA THR A 394 34.61 -0.99 1.07
C THR A 394 35.64 -0.21 0.26
N ALA A 395 35.44 1.10 0.07
CA ALA A 395 36.39 1.93 -0.67
C ALA A 395 37.69 2.09 0.11
N ARG A 396 38.81 1.65 -0.50
CA ARG A 396 40.16 1.73 0.06
C ARG A 396 40.48 3.12 0.62
N VAL A 397 40.12 4.18 -0.11
CA VAL A 397 40.52 5.55 0.20
C VAL A 397 39.99 6.04 1.55
N VAL A 398 38.86 5.51 2.01
CA VAL A 398 38.25 5.88 3.30
C VAL A 398 39.17 5.53 4.48
N GLN A 399 40.04 4.52 4.33
CA GLN A 399 41.04 4.16 5.35
C GLN A 399 42.16 5.21 5.46
N ASP A 400 42.30 6.06 4.46
CA ASP A 400 43.27 7.16 4.43
C ASP A 400 42.65 8.48 4.94
N PHE A 401 41.34 8.53 5.21
CA PHE A 401 40.64 9.70 5.73
C PHE A 401 40.90 9.94 7.23
N PRO A 402 40.95 11.21 7.67
CA PRO A 402 40.91 11.55 9.09
C PRO A 402 39.53 11.22 9.69
N GLU A 403 39.51 10.93 11.00
CA GLU A 403 38.28 10.77 11.79
C GLU A 403 38.16 11.94 12.79
N PRO A 404 36.96 12.53 13.00
CA PRO A 404 35.69 12.15 12.36
C PRO A 404 35.66 12.50 10.87
N ARG A 405 34.91 11.71 10.09
CA ARG A 405 34.60 12.02 8.68
C ARG A 405 33.67 13.23 8.63
N GLU A 406 33.96 14.15 7.71
CA GLU A 406 33.25 15.43 7.57
C GLU A 406 33.09 15.81 6.10
N LEU A 407 32.13 16.69 5.85
CA LEU A 407 31.92 17.36 4.57
C LEU A 407 32.51 18.75 4.61
N PHE A 408 32.47 19.46 3.49
CA PHE A 408 32.97 20.83 3.39
C PHE A 408 32.12 21.69 2.47
N LEU A 409 32.34 23.00 2.55
CA LEU A 409 31.93 23.95 1.53
C LEU A 409 33.13 24.85 1.21
N ILE A 410 33.48 24.96 -0.07
CA ILE A 410 34.41 25.96 -0.60
C ILE A 410 33.61 27.01 -1.37
N THR A 411 33.78 28.28 -1.04
CA THR A 411 33.08 29.37 -1.72
C THR A 411 33.86 30.68 -1.75
N ASN A 412 33.72 31.42 -2.85
CA ASN A 412 34.24 32.79 -2.99
C ASN A 412 33.26 33.87 -2.49
N ALA A 413 32.14 33.50 -1.87
CA ALA A 413 31.17 34.43 -1.32
C ALA A 413 31.78 35.35 -0.25
N ASP A 414 31.31 36.61 -0.18
CA ASP A 414 31.71 37.52 0.88
C ASP A 414 31.17 37.03 2.23
N THR A 415 32.07 36.63 3.12
CA THR A 415 31.77 36.14 4.46
C THR A 415 30.96 37.11 5.33
N ASN A 416 30.94 38.41 5.00
CA ASN A 416 30.10 39.40 5.68
C ASN A 416 28.61 39.18 5.41
N LEU A 417 28.25 38.71 4.21
CA LEU A 417 26.87 38.43 3.80
C LEU A 417 26.35 37.10 4.36
N LEU A 418 27.25 36.16 4.66
CA LEU A 418 26.87 34.80 5.04
C LEU A 418 26.29 34.71 6.46
N PRO A 419 25.20 33.94 6.65
CA PRO A 419 24.55 33.75 7.95
C PRO A 419 25.40 32.93 8.93
N VAL A 420 26.31 32.08 8.41
CA VAL A 420 27.24 31.28 9.20
C VAL A 420 28.67 31.78 8.97
N LYS A 421 29.40 32.04 10.05
CA LYS A 421 30.80 32.49 9.98
C LYS A 421 31.77 31.31 9.84
N PRO A 422 32.93 31.47 9.16
CA PRO A 422 33.86 30.36 8.87
C PRO A 422 34.40 29.63 10.11
N SER A 423 34.36 30.27 11.28
CA SER A 423 34.77 29.65 12.55
C SER A 423 33.77 28.63 13.10
N GLY A 424 32.57 28.53 12.53
CA GLY A 424 31.52 27.59 12.94
C GLY A 424 31.47 26.34 12.05
N VAL A 425 30.77 25.32 12.55
CA VAL A 425 30.42 24.12 11.78
C VAL A 425 29.11 24.37 11.03
N LEU A 426 29.12 24.20 9.72
CA LEU A 426 27.97 24.41 8.85
C LEU A 426 27.05 23.17 8.85
N SER A 427 25.73 23.37 8.92
CA SER A 427 24.74 22.32 8.67
C SER A 427 24.30 22.37 7.21
N LYS A 428 24.01 21.22 6.57
CA LYS A 428 23.44 21.21 5.22
C LYS A 428 22.10 21.95 5.14
N LEU A 429 21.34 22.01 6.24
CA LEU A 429 20.08 22.79 6.29
C LEU A 429 20.30 24.29 6.06
N ASP A 430 21.52 24.80 6.26
CA ASP A 430 21.86 26.20 6.00
C ASP A 430 22.22 26.45 4.53
N LEU A 431 22.41 25.42 3.69
CA LEU A 431 22.84 25.58 2.29
C LEU A 431 21.96 26.52 1.46
N PRO A 432 20.61 26.45 1.49
CA PRO A 432 19.79 27.41 0.76
C PRO A 432 20.09 28.86 1.15
N ARG A 433 20.28 29.10 2.45
CA ARG A 433 20.55 30.42 3.03
C ARG A 433 21.96 30.89 2.67
N MET A 434 22.95 29.99 2.70
CA MET A 434 24.33 30.28 2.30
C MET A 434 24.41 30.64 0.81
N ILE A 435 23.70 29.90 -0.06
CA ILE A 435 23.70 30.14 -1.50
C ILE A 435 23.06 31.49 -1.83
N LEU A 436 21.86 31.76 -1.32
CA LEU A 436 21.14 32.99 -1.61
C LEU A 436 21.85 34.23 -1.04
N ALA A 437 22.30 34.16 0.22
CA ALA A 437 23.00 35.28 0.85
C ALA A 437 24.40 35.50 0.23
N GLY A 438 25.15 34.43 -0.05
CA GLY A 438 26.48 34.52 -0.64
C GLY A 438 26.48 35.10 -2.05
N ALA A 439 25.40 34.87 -2.80
CA ALA A 439 25.17 35.49 -4.10
C ALA A 439 24.60 36.91 -4.04
N GLY A 440 24.28 37.43 -2.84
CA GLY A 440 23.67 38.74 -2.66
C GLY A 440 22.24 38.83 -3.19
N ILE A 441 21.50 37.72 -3.22
CA ILE A 441 20.11 37.68 -3.66
C ILE A 441 19.23 38.17 -2.51
N HIS A 442 18.51 39.27 -2.72
CA HIS A 442 17.57 39.78 -1.73
C HIS A 442 16.24 39.04 -1.86
N HIS A 443 15.73 38.41 -0.79
CA HIS A 443 14.47 37.66 -0.83
C HIS A 443 13.71 37.69 0.51
N ASN A 444 12.45 37.25 0.49
CA ASN A 444 11.64 37.05 1.70
C ASN A 444 11.40 35.56 2.06
N ALA A 445 11.89 34.62 1.26
CA ALA A 445 11.76 33.18 1.56
C ALA A 445 12.37 32.83 2.93
N ARG A 446 11.76 31.87 3.63
CA ARG A 446 12.19 31.40 4.95
C ARG A 446 12.35 29.89 4.95
N PHE A 447 13.44 29.43 5.56
CA PHE A 447 13.81 28.02 5.68
C PHE A 447 13.78 27.60 7.16
N LEU A 448 13.92 26.30 7.44
CA LEU A 448 13.84 25.77 8.81
C LEU A 448 14.76 26.50 9.80
N LYS A 449 15.99 26.81 9.40
CA LYS A 449 17.00 27.49 10.23
C LYS A 449 16.76 28.98 10.44
N ASP A 450 15.75 29.58 9.79
CA ASP A 450 15.29 30.94 10.09
C ASP A 450 14.33 30.97 11.29
N ASP A 451 13.62 29.85 11.56
CA ASP A 451 12.69 29.71 12.69
C ASP A 451 13.28 28.90 13.86
N THR A 452 14.24 28.02 13.57
CA THR A 452 14.83 27.12 14.58
C THR A 452 16.32 27.41 14.77
N GLN A 453 16.69 27.86 15.97
CA GLN A 453 18.09 27.96 16.39
C GLN A 453 18.40 26.88 17.41
N GLN A 454 18.83 25.72 16.91
CA GLN A 454 19.24 24.58 17.74
C GLN A 454 20.77 24.46 17.75
N ALA A 455 21.32 24.26 18.95
CA ALA A 455 22.76 24.05 19.14
C ALA A 455 23.20 22.67 18.62
N ASP A 456 22.33 21.65 18.77
CA ASP A 456 22.51 20.32 18.18
C ASP A 456 21.34 20.03 17.24
N ILE A 457 21.57 20.25 15.95
CA ILE A 457 20.54 20.10 14.93
C ILE A 457 20.21 18.62 14.66
N ASN A 458 21.19 17.72 14.82
CA ASN A 458 20.99 16.29 14.56
C ASN A 458 20.13 15.66 15.67
N ALA A 459 20.38 16.03 16.93
CA ALA A 459 19.50 15.62 18.04
C ALA A 459 18.07 16.15 17.87
N TRP A 460 17.91 17.38 17.35
CA TRP A 460 16.60 17.96 17.07
C TRP A 460 15.87 17.21 15.94
N ILE A 461 16.57 16.91 14.83
CA ILE A 461 16.03 16.15 13.70
C ILE A 461 15.51 14.79 14.18
N ALA A 462 16.30 14.06 14.98
CA ALA A 462 15.91 12.76 15.52
C ALA A 462 14.60 12.81 16.32
N GLY A 463 14.36 13.91 17.05
CA GLY A 463 13.13 14.13 17.81
C GLY A 463 11.92 14.61 17.00
N HIS A 464 12.11 15.05 15.75
CA HIS A 464 11.06 15.66 14.91
C HIS A 464 10.85 14.91 13.58
N LYS A 465 11.43 13.73 13.43
CA LYS A 465 11.44 12.94 12.20
C LYS A 465 10.04 12.71 11.62
N GLU A 466 9.08 12.29 12.45
CA GLU A 466 7.69 12.06 12.03
C GLU A 466 7.02 13.35 11.56
N ALA A 467 7.20 14.45 12.28
CA ALA A 467 6.62 15.73 11.90
C ALA A 467 7.22 16.31 10.60
N ILE A 468 8.53 16.15 10.40
CA ILE A 468 9.20 16.54 9.15
C ILE A 468 8.70 15.69 7.99
N ARG A 469 8.54 14.38 8.21
CA ARG A 469 7.98 13.45 7.21
C ARG A 469 6.57 13.86 6.80
N ASP A 470 5.69 14.14 7.77
CA ASP A 470 4.31 14.54 7.50
C ASP A 470 4.26 15.87 6.73
N LEU A 471 5.15 16.83 7.04
CA LEU A 471 5.31 18.06 6.27
C LEU A 471 5.81 17.79 4.85
N ASN A 472 6.84 16.97 4.69
CA ASN A 472 7.40 16.63 3.38
C ASN A 472 6.31 16.02 2.48
N GLU A 473 5.54 15.06 2.98
CA GLU A 473 4.45 14.44 2.22
C GLU A 473 3.32 15.41 1.90
N THR A 474 2.86 16.19 2.88
CA THR A 474 1.79 17.18 2.69
C THR A 474 2.21 18.33 1.76
N SER A 475 3.52 18.52 1.58
CA SER A 475 4.06 19.56 0.70
C SER A 475 4.05 19.19 -0.77
N LEU A 476 4.15 17.90 -1.10
CA LEU A 476 4.28 17.46 -2.49
C LEU A 476 2.90 17.42 -3.16
N THR A 477 2.73 18.23 -4.20
CA THR A 477 1.64 18.06 -5.14
C THR A 477 2.15 17.22 -6.30
N VAL A 478 1.78 15.94 -6.25
CA VAL A 478 2.05 15.03 -7.35
C VAL A 478 0.99 15.29 -8.44
N SER A 479 1.40 15.74 -9.63
CA SER A 479 0.50 16.27 -10.67
C SER A 479 -0.55 15.26 -11.05
N GLY A 480 -1.81 15.53 -10.74
CA GLY A 480 -2.88 14.67 -11.20
C GLY A 480 -4.26 15.27 -11.06
N PHE A 481 -5.18 14.72 -11.84
CA PHE A 481 -6.56 15.13 -11.84
C PHE A 481 -7.37 14.43 -10.75
N ALA A 482 -6.73 13.95 -9.67
CA ALA A 482 -7.39 13.21 -8.60
C ALA A 482 -8.51 14.02 -7.90
N LYS A 483 -8.35 15.37 -7.84
CA LYS A 483 -9.33 16.32 -7.32
C LYS A 483 -10.43 16.72 -8.32
N GLY A 484 -10.50 16.03 -9.46
CA GLY A 484 -11.47 16.29 -10.52
C GLY A 484 -10.80 16.55 -11.87
N ILE A 485 -11.50 16.22 -12.96
CA ILE A 485 -11.04 16.44 -14.33
C ILE A 485 -12.09 17.27 -15.06
N ASP A 486 -11.77 18.52 -15.34
CA ASP A 486 -12.59 19.43 -16.13
C ASP A 486 -12.03 19.50 -17.56
N ILE A 487 -12.91 19.43 -18.57
CA ILE A 487 -12.54 19.44 -20.00
C ILE A 487 -13.46 20.40 -20.74
N GLU A 488 -12.89 21.36 -21.46
CA GLU A 488 -13.63 22.31 -22.30
C GLU A 488 -12.99 22.50 -23.69
N PRO A 489 -13.76 22.94 -24.69
CA PRO A 489 -13.21 23.25 -26.01
C PRO A 489 -12.18 24.37 -25.91
N GLY A 490 -10.97 24.12 -26.41
CA GLY A 490 -9.95 25.15 -26.59
C GLY A 490 -10.19 26.01 -27.83
N SER A 491 -9.44 27.10 -27.95
CA SER A 491 -9.42 27.91 -29.18
C SER A 491 -8.99 27.05 -30.38
N ASN A 492 -9.60 27.28 -31.54
CA ASN A 492 -9.35 26.58 -32.81
C ASN A 492 -9.75 25.10 -32.89
N GLY A 493 -10.46 24.53 -31.91
CA GLY A 493 -10.94 23.13 -31.93
C GLY A 493 -10.11 22.16 -31.10
N GLY A 494 -9.18 22.67 -30.30
CA GLY A 494 -8.43 21.93 -29.30
C GLY A 494 -9.25 21.57 -28.05
N LEU A 495 -8.57 21.08 -27.01
CA LEU A 495 -9.15 20.84 -25.68
C LEU A 495 -8.35 21.58 -24.62
N HIS A 496 -9.03 22.02 -23.58
CA HIS A 496 -8.47 22.56 -22.36
C HIS A 496 -8.89 21.65 -21.21
N ILE A 497 -7.93 20.99 -20.55
CA ILE A 497 -8.17 20.01 -19.48
C ILE A 497 -7.55 20.53 -18.20
N TRP A 498 -8.27 20.62 -17.10
CA TRP A 498 -7.76 21.17 -15.84
C TRP A 498 -8.36 20.47 -14.62
N SER A 499 -7.82 20.75 -13.43
CA SER A 499 -8.38 20.37 -12.13
C SER A 499 -8.31 21.59 -11.21
N GLU A 500 -9.03 21.57 -10.09
CA GLU A 500 -8.94 22.63 -9.07
C GLU A 500 -7.49 22.87 -8.60
N ASN A 501 -6.65 21.83 -8.62
CA ASN A 501 -5.26 21.86 -8.16
C ASN A 501 -4.23 21.42 -9.24
N ALA A 502 -4.61 21.37 -10.52
CA ALA A 502 -3.70 20.98 -11.60
C ALA A 502 -3.75 21.97 -12.77
N ASP A 503 -2.58 22.35 -13.27
CA ASP A 503 -2.45 23.23 -14.42
C ASP A 503 -3.14 22.67 -15.66
N ALA A 504 -3.60 23.59 -16.50
CA ALA A 504 -4.42 23.22 -17.62
C ALA A 504 -3.61 22.71 -18.82
N VAL A 505 -3.92 21.50 -19.29
CA VAL A 505 -3.35 20.90 -20.48
C VAL A 505 -4.12 21.39 -21.70
N ILE A 506 -3.46 22.15 -22.58
CA ILE A 506 -4.02 22.60 -23.85
C ILE A 506 -3.58 21.66 -24.97
N LEU A 507 -4.53 20.98 -25.60
CA LEU A 507 -4.28 20.10 -26.73
C LEU A 507 -4.63 20.82 -28.03
N ASN A 508 -3.64 20.99 -28.90
CA ASN A 508 -3.85 21.58 -30.22
C ASN A 508 -4.53 20.59 -31.17
N PRO A 509 -5.50 21.04 -31.99
CA PRO A 509 -6.22 20.18 -32.91
C PRO A 509 -5.32 19.73 -34.07
N GLY A 510 -5.40 18.46 -34.42
CA GLY A 510 -4.81 17.93 -35.65
C GLY A 510 -5.69 18.20 -36.89
N ASN A 511 -7.03 18.31 -36.72
CA ASN A 511 -8.08 18.59 -37.73
C ASN A 511 -9.49 18.87 -37.10
N LYS A 512 -10.52 19.28 -37.86
CA LYS A 512 -11.89 19.61 -37.37
C LYS A 512 -12.70 18.46 -36.74
N ASP A 513 -12.26 17.21 -36.89
CA ASP A 513 -12.87 16.00 -36.32
C ASP A 513 -11.85 15.21 -35.45
N THR A 514 -11.06 15.94 -34.65
CA THR A 514 -9.98 15.32 -33.85
C THR A 514 -10.54 14.56 -32.65
N THR A 515 -10.11 13.31 -32.48
CA THR A 515 -10.24 12.56 -31.23
C THR A 515 -8.95 12.70 -30.44
N PHE A 516 -9.05 12.95 -29.13
CA PHE A 516 -7.92 13.03 -28.23
C PHE A 516 -7.93 11.81 -27.32
N SER A 517 -6.75 11.23 -27.09
CA SER A 517 -6.54 10.18 -26.10
C SER A 517 -5.66 10.74 -24.99
N ILE A 518 -6.22 10.84 -23.79
CA ILE A 518 -5.58 11.35 -22.58
C ILE A 518 -5.36 10.16 -21.65
N ARG A 519 -4.13 9.74 -21.45
CA ARG A 519 -3.77 8.65 -20.55
C ARG A 519 -3.37 9.21 -19.20
N LEU A 520 -3.85 8.57 -18.14
CA LEU A 520 -3.59 8.92 -16.75
C LEU A 520 -3.10 7.68 -15.99
N ASP A 521 -2.22 7.81 -15.02
CA ASP A 521 -1.82 6.67 -14.19
C ASP A 521 -2.82 6.40 -13.04
N ASN A 522 -2.51 5.44 -12.17
CA ASN A 522 -3.40 4.98 -11.10
C ASN A 522 -3.79 6.05 -10.08
N CYS A 523 -3.07 7.18 -10.01
CA CYS A 523 -3.40 8.33 -9.16
C CYS A 523 -4.02 9.48 -9.98
N PHE A 524 -4.56 9.17 -11.18
CA PHE A 524 -5.10 10.13 -12.16
C PHE A 524 -4.09 11.18 -12.62
N ARG A 525 -2.79 10.85 -12.61
CA ARG A 525 -1.71 11.73 -13.07
C ARG A 525 -1.56 11.67 -14.58
N LEU A 526 -1.40 12.80 -15.26
CA LEU A 526 -1.27 12.82 -16.72
C LEU A 526 -0.02 12.04 -17.17
N VAL A 527 -0.21 11.02 -18.00
CA VAL A 527 0.88 10.24 -18.62
C VAL A 527 1.15 10.73 -20.04
N SER A 528 0.09 10.95 -20.83
CA SER A 528 0.22 11.45 -22.20
C SER A 528 -1.12 11.98 -22.70
N ALA A 529 -1.14 13.00 -23.53
CA ALA A 529 -2.35 13.43 -24.22
C ALA A 529 -2.06 13.74 -25.69
N THR A 530 -2.67 12.96 -26.59
CA THR A 530 -2.35 13.04 -28.02
C THR A 530 -3.59 13.03 -28.90
N PRO A 531 -3.64 13.86 -29.96
CA PRO A 531 -4.65 13.76 -31.00
C PRO A 531 -4.38 12.52 -31.86
N MET A 532 -5.42 11.74 -32.15
CA MET A 532 -5.31 10.56 -33.01
C MET A 532 -6.65 10.20 -33.65
N HIS A 533 -6.64 9.24 -34.58
CA HIS A 533 -7.88 8.72 -35.13
C HIS A 533 -8.66 7.96 -34.05
N ALA A 534 -9.99 8.14 -34.05
CA ALA A 534 -10.87 7.49 -33.08
C ALA A 534 -10.60 5.98 -32.98
N ARG A 535 -10.44 5.29 -34.11
CA ARG A 535 -10.19 3.84 -34.14
C ARG A 535 -8.92 3.46 -33.38
N ASP A 536 -7.87 4.27 -33.43
CA ASP A 536 -6.59 3.96 -32.80
C ASP A 536 -6.62 4.29 -31.31
N ALA A 537 -7.29 5.38 -30.91
CA ALA A 537 -7.56 5.68 -29.51
C ALA A 537 -8.30 4.52 -28.81
N TRP A 538 -9.26 3.92 -29.50
CA TRP A 538 -10.02 2.80 -28.95
C TRP A 538 -9.25 1.48 -28.92
N LYS A 539 -8.25 1.28 -29.79
CA LYS A 539 -7.42 0.05 -29.83
C LYS A 539 -6.33 0.01 -28.76
N GLN A 540 -5.87 1.16 -28.27
CA GLN A 540 -4.89 1.20 -27.19
C GLN A 540 -5.52 0.60 -25.92
N SER A 541 -5.09 -0.59 -25.52
CA SER A 541 -5.40 -1.18 -24.22
C SER A 541 -4.20 -0.95 -23.31
N THR A 542 -4.44 -0.38 -22.13
CA THR A 542 -3.37 -0.02 -21.19
C THR A 542 -3.86 -0.26 -19.77
N ASP A 543 -2.95 -0.66 -18.88
CA ASP A 543 -3.27 -0.88 -17.45
C ASP A 543 -3.55 0.43 -16.69
N ASN A 544 -3.24 1.56 -17.34
CA ASN A 544 -3.47 2.92 -16.92
C ASN A 544 -4.88 3.41 -17.32
N TRP A 545 -5.37 4.44 -16.63
CA TRP A 545 -6.60 5.16 -16.98
C TRP A 545 -6.47 5.88 -18.33
N GLN A 546 -7.58 6.04 -19.05
CA GLN A 546 -7.61 6.73 -20.33
C GLN A 546 -8.94 7.47 -20.53
N ILE A 547 -8.88 8.73 -20.95
CA ILE A 547 -10.03 9.51 -21.41
C ILE A 547 -9.93 9.68 -22.91
N ILE A 548 -10.97 9.27 -23.63
CA ILE A 548 -11.10 9.49 -25.08
C ILE A 548 -12.09 10.63 -25.28
N VAL A 549 -11.64 11.74 -25.88
CA VAL A 549 -12.47 12.94 -26.06
C VAL A 549 -12.63 13.25 -27.54
N GLN A 550 -13.86 13.42 -28.00
CA GLN A 550 -14.18 13.88 -29.35
C GLN A 550 -14.77 15.28 -29.28
N ASN A 551 -14.19 16.22 -30.02
CA ASN A 551 -14.75 17.57 -30.15
C ASN A 551 -15.42 17.69 -31.51
N LYS A 552 -16.76 17.84 -31.53
CA LYS A 552 -17.54 18.10 -32.74
C LYS A 552 -18.27 19.43 -32.59
N GLN A 553 -17.76 20.46 -33.29
CA GLN A 553 -18.38 21.80 -33.31
C GLN A 553 -18.62 22.40 -31.90
N GLY A 554 -17.69 22.16 -30.97
CA GLY A 554 -17.78 22.69 -29.59
C GLY A 554 -18.64 21.86 -28.64
N MET A 555 -19.21 20.74 -29.12
CA MET A 555 -19.80 19.70 -28.28
C MET A 555 -18.74 18.65 -28.00
N LEU A 556 -18.39 18.47 -26.72
CA LEU A 556 -17.42 17.47 -26.30
C LEU A 556 -18.13 16.18 -25.94
N HIS A 557 -17.55 15.06 -26.39
CA HIS A 557 -17.92 13.72 -25.97
C HIS A 557 -16.69 13.06 -25.35
N ALA A 558 -16.64 12.94 -24.02
CA ALA A 558 -15.52 12.33 -23.31
C ALA A 558 -15.92 10.99 -22.69
N THR A 559 -15.07 9.99 -22.85
CA THR A 559 -15.23 8.67 -22.24
C THR A 559 -14.01 8.32 -21.40
N LEU A 560 -14.16 8.21 -20.08
CA LEU A 560 -13.16 7.70 -19.15
C LEU A 560 -13.26 6.16 -19.09
N ARG A 561 -12.13 5.49 -19.26
CA ARG A 561 -11.98 4.02 -19.30
C ARG A 561 -10.68 3.56 -18.63
N ARG A 562 -10.61 2.26 -18.31
CA ARG A 562 -9.37 1.55 -17.92
C ARG A 562 -9.37 0.18 -18.59
N GLY A 563 -8.26 -0.21 -19.22
CA GLY A 563 -8.24 -1.40 -20.08
C GLY A 563 -9.35 -1.32 -21.15
N THR A 564 -10.17 -2.35 -21.29
CA THR A 564 -11.33 -2.41 -22.22
C THR A 564 -12.64 -1.87 -21.65
N HIS A 565 -12.66 -1.41 -20.39
CA HIS A 565 -13.89 -1.07 -19.67
C HIS A 565 -14.24 0.41 -19.80
N VAL A 566 -15.46 0.73 -20.23
CA VAL A 566 -15.98 2.11 -20.25
C VAL A 566 -16.57 2.44 -18.88
N CYS A 567 -16.01 3.42 -18.18
CA CYS A 567 -16.36 3.76 -16.81
C CYS A 567 -17.33 4.95 -16.74
N LEU A 568 -16.98 6.09 -17.34
CA LEU A 568 -17.82 7.29 -17.38
C LEU A 568 -17.91 7.83 -18.80
N ASN A 569 -19.07 8.39 -19.16
CA ASN A 569 -19.26 9.06 -20.44
C ASN A 569 -19.99 10.38 -20.22
N GLN A 570 -19.58 11.44 -20.93
CA GLN A 570 -20.23 12.74 -20.83
C GLN A 570 -20.29 13.39 -22.20
N LEU A 571 -21.46 13.98 -22.52
CA LEU A 571 -21.69 14.77 -23.73
C LEU A 571 -22.15 16.16 -23.31
N ASN A 572 -21.26 17.16 -23.40
CA ASN A 572 -21.57 18.52 -22.97
C ASN A 572 -20.59 19.52 -23.61
N HIS A 573 -20.89 20.82 -23.55
CA HIS A 573 -19.96 21.88 -23.93
C HIS A 573 -18.80 22.01 -22.95
N LYS A 574 -18.98 21.57 -21.70
CA LYS A 574 -17.94 21.40 -20.70
C LYS A 574 -18.18 20.09 -19.95
N ILE A 575 -17.15 19.30 -19.76
CA ILE A 575 -17.19 17.99 -19.12
C ILE A 575 -16.48 18.08 -17.78
N ARG A 576 -17.04 17.46 -16.73
CA ARG A 576 -16.41 17.37 -15.42
C ARG A 576 -16.56 15.97 -14.85
N PHE A 577 -15.45 15.28 -14.65
CA PHE A 577 -15.38 14.08 -13.81
C PHE A 577 -15.01 14.52 -12.38
N SER A 578 -15.93 14.41 -11.42
CA SER A 578 -15.72 14.95 -10.06
C SER A 578 -14.74 14.11 -9.23
N GLU A 579 -14.14 14.70 -8.17
CA GLU A 579 -13.29 13.99 -7.21
C GLU A 579 -13.97 12.71 -6.69
N ASP A 580 -15.23 12.79 -6.24
CA ASP A 580 -15.97 11.62 -5.75
C ASP A 580 -16.07 10.49 -6.79
N GLN A 581 -16.30 10.85 -8.06
CA GLN A 581 -16.37 9.88 -9.15
C GLN A 581 -15.01 9.21 -9.37
N LEU A 582 -13.93 9.98 -9.33
CA LEU A 582 -12.58 9.49 -9.54
C LEU A 582 -12.10 8.64 -8.36
N LEU A 583 -12.31 9.07 -7.13
CA LEU A 583 -11.99 8.31 -5.92
C LEU A 583 -12.75 6.98 -5.88
N THR A 584 -14.03 6.99 -6.27
CA THR A 584 -14.84 5.77 -6.35
C THR A 584 -14.27 4.79 -7.39
N LEU A 585 -13.91 5.32 -8.55
CA LEU A 585 -13.26 4.56 -9.62
C LEU A 585 -11.87 4.05 -9.21
N GLN A 586 -11.07 4.85 -8.51
CA GLN A 586 -9.76 4.45 -8.00
C GLN A 586 -9.92 3.30 -7.02
N LYS A 587 -10.83 3.41 -6.04
CA LYS A 587 -11.14 2.34 -5.07
C LYS A 587 -11.53 1.06 -5.79
N TYR A 588 -12.41 1.15 -6.80
CA TYR A 588 -12.86 0.00 -7.60
C TYR A 588 -11.73 -0.73 -8.32
N PHE A 589 -10.78 -0.02 -8.96
CA PHE A 589 -9.69 -0.68 -9.71
C PHE A 589 -8.38 -0.89 -8.92
N TYR A 590 -8.13 -0.14 -7.83
CA TYR A 590 -6.89 -0.27 -7.03
C TYR A 590 -6.88 -1.59 -6.26
N ALA A 591 -8.05 -2.00 -5.78
CA ALA A 591 -8.20 -3.23 -5.05
C ALA A 591 -8.53 -4.45 -5.94
N ALA A 592 -8.55 -4.26 -7.26
CA ALA A 592 -8.56 -5.36 -8.22
C ALA A 592 -7.14 -5.85 -8.61
N GLY A 593 -6.07 -5.13 -8.22
CA GLY A 593 -4.67 -5.44 -8.59
C GLY A 593 -4.34 -5.29 -10.08
N PRO A 594 -3.06 -5.39 -10.50
CA PRO A 594 -2.70 -5.43 -11.93
C PRO A 594 -3.17 -6.74 -12.57
N PHE A 595 -3.92 -6.64 -13.67
CA PHE A 595 -4.42 -7.78 -14.44
C PHE A 595 -3.24 -8.51 -15.12
N GLN A 596 -2.85 -9.68 -14.61
CA GLN A 596 -2.03 -10.63 -15.37
C GLN A 596 -2.95 -11.61 -16.11
N GLY A 597 -2.60 -11.91 -17.37
CA GLY A 597 -3.48 -12.46 -18.42
C GLY A 597 -4.39 -13.65 -18.08
N ASP A 598 -5.47 -13.77 -18.88
CA ASP A 598 -6.34 -14.93 -19.23
C ASP A 598 -6.69 -16.02 -18.19
N THR A 599 -6.39 -15.84 -16.91
CA THR A 599 -6.75 -16.77 -15.84
C THR A 599 -7.33 -16.00 -14.66
N LEU A 600 -8.66 -15.82 -14.71
CA LEU A 600 -9.48 -15.33 -13.61
C LEU A 600 -9.55 -16.41 -12.52
N GLN A 601 -8.96 -16.14 -11.36
CA GLN A 601 -9.35 -16.78 -10.11
C GLN A 601 -8.86 -15.91 -8.94
N GLN A 602 -9.68 -14.95 -8.52
CA GLN A 602 -10.08 -14.65 -7.13
C GLN A 602 -10.99 -13.41 -7.14
N PRO A 603 -12.22 -13.46 -6.57
CA PRO A 603 -13.05 -12.27 -6.40
C PRO A 603 -12.48 -11.41 -5.26
N GLN A 604 -12.08 -10.18 -5.58
CA GLN A 604 -11.79 -9.11 -4.61
C GLN A 604 -13.11 -8.43 -4.19
N PRO A 605 -13.19 -7.77 -3.01
CA PRO A 605 -14.42 -7.47 -2.25
C PRO A 605 -15.34 -6.37 -2.83
N TRP A 606 -15.43 -6.22 -4.16
CA TRP A 606 -16.09 -5.11 -4.85
C TRP A 606 -17.38 -5.49 -5.57
N GLU A 607 -18.06 -6.56 -5.12
CA GLU A 607 -19.37 -7.00 -5.66
C GLU A 607 -20.54 -6.04 -5.30
N ASP A 608 -20.22 -4.88 -4.72
CA ASP A 608 -21.07 -4.13 -3.79
C ASP A 608 -21.54 -2.76 -4.30
N VAL A 609 -21.35 -2.51 -5.59
CA VAL A 609 -21.65 -1.23 -6.26
C VAL A 609 -22.54 -1.48 -7.47
N ILE A 610 -23.76 -0.95 -7.46
CA ILE A 610 -24.58 -0.82 -8.67
C ILE A 610 -24.22 0.48 -9.35
N PHE A 611 -23.64 0.40 -10.55
CA PHE A 611 -23.38 1.55 -11.41
C PHE A 611 -24.30 1.49 -12.62
N LEU A 612 -25.17 2.48 -12.74
CA LEU A 612 -26.12 2.61 -13.85
C LEU A 612 -25.64 3.72 -14.78
N ALA A 613 -25.36 3.40 -16.04
CA ALA A 613 -25.01 4.40 -17.04
C ALA A 613 -25.91 4.26 -18.26
N ALA A 614 -26.97 5.08 -18.32
CA ALA A 614 -27.80 5.20 -19.50
C ALA A 614 -27.13 6.18 -20.48
N ALA A 615 -26.69 5.71 -21.65
CA ALA A 615 -26.07 6.54 -22.67
C ALA A 615 -26.95 6.63 -23.91
N LYS A 616 -27.24 7.84 -24.39
CA LYS A 616 -27.84 8.02 -25.72
C LYS A 616 -26.83 7.53 -26.77
N LYS A 617 -27.25 6.70 -27.73
CA LYS A 617 -26.45 6.39 -28.94
C LYS A 617 -26.60 7.55 -29.95
N PRO A 618 -25.51 8.23 -30.39
CA PRO A 618 -25.60 8.95 -31.64
C PRO A 618 -24.64 8.45 -32.70
N TYR A 619 -23.51 7.80 -32.39
CA TYR A 619 -22.48 7.61 -33.41
C TYR A 619 -21.55 6.42 -33.08
N ARG A 620 -21.51 5.41 -33.95
CA ARG A 620 -20.54 4.28 -33.87
C ARG A 620 -19.58 4.33 -35.05
N PRO A 621 -18.34 3.84 -34.87
CA PRO A 621 -18.00 2.55 -35.50
C PRO A 621 -17.52 1.46 -34.53
N SER A 622 -17.74 1.56 -33.21
CA SER A 622 -17.51 0.44 -32.29
C SER A 622 -18.63 0.29 -31.29
N THR A 623 -18.92 -0.97 -30.98
CA THR A 623 -20.27 -1.45 -30.78
C THR A 623 -20.65 -1.67 -29.31
N LEU A 624 -20.60 -0.65 -28.45
CA LEU A 624 -21.02 -0.82 -27.04
C LEU A 624 -22.45 -0.32 -26.78
N PRO A 625 -23.35 -1.15 -26.23
CA PRO A 625 -24.70 -0.75 -25.80
C PRO A 625 -24.65 -0.11 -24.39
N SER A 626 -25.69 0.62 -23.98
CA SER A 626 -25.80 1.06 -22.57
C SER A 626 -25.82 -0.14 -21.64
N GLN A 627 -25.25 0.02 -20.45
CA GLN A 627 -24.98 -1.09 -19.54
C GLN A 627 -25.32 -0.73 -18.10
N ILE A 628 -25.73 -1.76 -17.37
CA ILE A 628 -25.80 -1.77 -15.92
C ILE A 628 -24.62 -2.59 -15.41
N CYS A 629 -23.78 -2.00 -14.57
CA CYS A 629 -22.65 -2.70 -13.97
C CYS A 629 -22.98 -3.03 -12.50
N LEU A 630 -22.74 -4.28 -12.12
CA LEU A 630 -22.94 -4.84 -10.78
C LEU A 630 -21.66 -5.58 -10.40
N GLY A 631 -20.80 -4.94 -9.59
CA GLY A 631 -19.45 -5.44 -9.34
C GLY A 631 -18.68 -5.68 -10.64
N ASN A 632 -18.40 -6.95 -10.95
CA ASN A 632 -17.70 -7.37 -12.18
C ASN A 632 -18.64 -7.76 -13.34
N THR A 633 -19.96 -7.77 -13.12
CA THR A 633 -20.95 -8.21 -14.11
C THR A 633 -21.58 -7.02 -14.82
N SER A 634 -21.69 -7.08 -16.16
CA SER A 634 -22.29 -6.03 -16.97
C SER A 634 -23.51 -6.54 -17.74
N TYR A 635 -24.65 -5.86 -17.60
CA TYR A 635 -25.92 -6.19 -18.24
C TYR A 635 -26.24 -5.14 -19.30
N ARG A 636 -26.51 -5.60 -20.52
CA ARG A 636 -26.89 -4.75 -21.65
C ARG A 636 -28.33 -4.25 -21.52
N LEU A 637 -28.55 -2.94 -21.66
CA LEU A 637 -29.88 -2.36 -21.78
C LEU A 637 -30.49 -2.64 -23.17
N ASN A 638 -31.76 -3.04 -23.17
CA ASN A 638 -32.59 -3.20 -24.36
C ASN A 638 -33.54 -2.01 -24.54
N ASN A 639 -34.06 -1.83 -25.76
CA ASN A 639 -34.95 -0.69 -26.09
C ASN A 639 -36.24 -0.72 -25.27
N GLY A 640 -36.53 0.28 -24.42
CA GLY A 640 -37.65 0.28 -23.48
C GLY A 640 -37.18 0.47 -22.03
N ILE A 641 -37.89 -0.14 -21.06
CA ILE A 641 -37.52 -0.08 -19.63
C ILE A 641 -36.94 -1.42 -19.18
N ASN A 642 -35.77 -1.38 -18.58
CA ASN A 642 -35.11 -2.53 -17.98
C ASN A 642 -35.22 -2.41 -16.46
N MET A 643 -35.87 -3.36 -15.80
CA MET A 643 -35.97 -3.44 -14.35
C MET A 643 -34.94 -4.41 -13.81
N LEU A 644 -34.07 -3.94 -12.93
CA LEU A 644 -33.27 -4.79 -12.07
C LEU A 644 -34.02 -5.05 -10.78
N VAL A 645 -34.10 -6.31 -10.39
CA VAL A 645 -34.66 -6.72 -9.11
C VAL A 645 -33.59 -7.48 -8.34
N GLN A 646 -33.32 -7.03 -7.11
CA GLN A 646 -32.38 -7.71 -6.22
C GLN A 646 -32.96 -9.06 -5.79
N LYS A 647 -32.13 -10.10 -5.87
CA LYS A 647 -32.39 -11.47 -5.44
C LYS A 647 -31.26 -11.95 -4.51
N PRO A 648 -31.47 -13.02 -3.72
CA PRO A 648 -30.46 -13.53 -2.79
C PRO A 648 -29.13 -13.92 -3.45
N ASP A 649 -29.16 -14.25 -4.74
CA ASP A 649 -28.05 -14.72 -5.58
C ASP A 649 -27.57 -13.67 -6.60
N GLY A 650 -28.02 -12.41 -6.50
CA GLY A 650 -27.60 -11.32 -7.37
C GLY A 650 -28.76 -10.47 -7.87
N PHE A 651 -28.78 -10.16 -9.17
CA PHE A 651 -29.84 -9.35 -9.77
C PHE A 651 -30.44 -10.06 -10.98
N THR A 652 -31.76 -9.94 -11.09
CA THR A 652 -32.48 -10.33 -12.31
C THR A 652 -32.85 -9.09 -13.10
N VAL A 653 -32.68 -9.16 -14.43
CA VAL A 653 -33.03 -8.06 -15.33
C VAL A 653 -34.28 -8.46 -16.13
N ARG A 654 -35.32 -7.63 -16.07
CA ARG A 654 -36.59 -7.79 -16.79
C ARG A 654 -36.74 -6.64 -17.77
N HIS A 655 -37.17 -6.94 -18.99
CA HIS A 655 -37.36 -5.94 -20.04
C HIS A 655 -38.84 -5.67 -20.29
N PHE A 656 -39.23 -4.41 -20.42
CA PHE A 656 -40.60 -3.95 -20.62
C PHE A 656 -40.71 -3.01 -21.81
N GLN A 657 -41.80 -3.17 -22.57
CA GLN A 657 -42.23 -2.25 -23.62
C GLN A 657 -43.47 -1.46 -23.19
N ALA A 658 -43.80 -0.43 -23.97
CA ALA A 658 -44.95 0.46 -23.81
C ALA A 658 -46.28 -0.18 -23.41
N ASN A 659 -46.63 -1.30 -24.04
CA ASN A 659 -47.87 -2.04 -23.83
C ASN A 659 -47.84 -2.91 -22.56
N ASP A 660 -46.69 -2.99 -21.88
CA ASP A 660 -46.50 -3.79 -20.66
C ASP A 660 -46.67 -2.94 -19.38
N ALA A 661 -47.23 -1.73 -19.46
CA ALA A 661 -47.37 -0.82 -18.31
C ALA A 661 -48.05 -1.49 -17.10
N GLU A 662 -49.10 -2.29 -17.31
CA GLU A 662 -49.73 -3.06 -16.22
C GLU A 662 -48.79 -4.11 -15.62
N ALA A 663 -47.99 -4.80 -16.43
CA ALA A 663 -47.07 -5.83 -15.95
C ALA A 663 -45.89 -5.21 -15.19
N LEU A 664 -45.38 -4.06 -15.65
CA LEU A 664 -44.36 -3.26 -14.96
C LEU A 664 -44.86 -2.79 -13.59
N ILE A 665 -46.09 -2.26 -13.52
CA ILE A 665 -46.71 -1.80 -12.27
C ILE A 665 -46.88 -2.98 -11.30
N ARG A 666 -47.47 -4.10 -11.75
CA ARG A 666 -47.67 -5.28 -10.89
C ARG A 666 -46.36 -5.78 -10.30
N LEU A 667 -45.28 -5.79 -11.09
CA LEU A 667 -43.97 -6.22 -10.58
C LEU A 667 -43.39 -5.18 -9.62
N THR A 668 -43.49 -3.89 -9.92
CA THR A 668 -43.04 -2.81 -9.03
C THR A 668 -43.76 -2.89 -7.67
N GLU A 669 -45.07 -3.07 -7.66
CA GLU A 669 -45.89 -3.26 -6.45
C GLU A 669 -45.48 -4.52 -5.69
N GLN A 670 -45.26 -5.64 -6.39
CA GLN A 670 -44.81 -6.89 -5.79
C GLN A 670 -43.44 -6.78 -5.12
N GLU A 671 -42.50 -6.08 -5.75
CA GLU A 671 -41.15 -5.89 -5.20
C GLU A 671 -41.15 -4.90 -4.02
N LEU A 672 -41.96 -3.83 -4.09
CA LEU A 672 -42.18 -2.91 -2.96
C LEU A 672 -42.82 -3.59 -1.76
N ALA A 673 -43.89 -4.37 -1.99
CA ALA A 673 -44.59 -5.10 -0.93
C ALA A 673 -43.68 -6.16 -0.27
N ALA A 674 -42.70 -6.67 -1.00
CA ALA A 674 -41.70 -7.58 -0.48
C ALA A 674 -40.48 -6.88 0.15
N GLY A 675 -40.47 -5.54 0.20
CA GLY A 675 -39.36 -4.76 0.75
C GLY A 675 -38.04 -4.91 -0.03
N ARG A 676 -38.09 -5.35 -1.29
CA ARG A 676 -36.90 -5.61 -2.11
C ARG A 676 -36.52 -4.39 -2.93
N PHE A 677 -35.22 -4.18 -3.09
CA PHE A 677 -34.71 -3.16 -4.00
C PHE A 677 -35.02 -3.51 -5.45
N PHE A 678 -35.47 -2.52 -6.21
CA PHE A 678 -35.45 -2.57 -7.66
C PHE A 678 -34.98 -1.23 -8.25
N ALA A 679 -34.42 -1.30 -9.46
CA ALA A 679 -34.07 -0.15 -10.26
C ALA A 679 -34.67 -0.29 -11.66
N LEU A 680 -35.34 0.75 -12.16
CA LEU A 680 -35.82 0.87 -13.53
C LEU A 680 -34.85 1.75 -14.31
N ALA A 681 -34.35 1.28 -15.45
CA ALA A 681 -33.43 2.03 -16.31
C ALA A 681 -33.87 1.97 -17.77
N GLY A 682 -33.91 3.13 -18.42
CA GLY A 682 -34.23 3.26 -19.85
C GLY A 682 -33.36 4.31 -20.52
N ASP A 683 -32.92 4.04 -21.74
CA ASP A 683 -32.04 4.89 -22.54
C ASP A 683 -32.61 5.23 -23.94
N SER A 684 -33.85 4.83 -24.19
CA SER A 684 -34.49 4.77 -25.51
C SER A 684 -36.00 5.01 -25.40
N THR A 685 -36.77 4.91 -26.48
CA THR A 685 -38.18 5.37 -26.47
C THR A 685 -39.12 4.43 -25.72
N TRP A 686 -39.90 4.94 -24.76
CA TRP A 686 -41.13 4.33 -24.26
C TRP A 686 -42.32 4.85 -25.09
N ALA A 687 -43.08 3.96 -25.73
CA ALA A 687 -44.30 4.38 -26.41
C ALA A 687 -45.44 4.59 -25.38
N HIS A 688 -46.18 5.69 -25.53
CA HIS A 688 -47.20 6.09 -24.57
C HIS A 688 -48.58 5.62 -25.03
N THR A 689 -49.40 5.17 -24.08
CA THR A 689 -50.84 4.94 -24.26
C THR A 689 -51.60 5.70 -23.18
N GLU A 690 -52.73 6.35 -23.51
CA GLU A 690 -53.48 7.15 -22.53
C GLU A 690 -53.88 6.34 -21.29
N THR A 691 -54.28 5.09 -21.49
CA THR A 691 -54.63 4.16 -20.41
C THR A 691 -53.40 3.78 -19.57
N GLY A 692 -52.25 3.51 -20.20
CA GLY A 692 -51.00 3.15 -19.52
C GLY A 692 -50.39 4.31 -18.72
N ASP A 693 -50.37 5.52 -19.27
CA ASP A 693 -49.84 6.70 -18.58
C ASP A 693 -50.69 7.09 -17.37
N SER A 694 -52.02 6.96 -17.46
CA SER A 694 -52.93 7.16 -16.34
C SER A 694 -52.66 6.16 -15.20
N LEU A 695 -52.43 4.88 -15.55
CA LEU A 695 -52.09 3.83 -14.60
C LEU A 695 -50.73 4.06 -13.92
N LEU A 696 -49.70 4.46 -14.66
CA LEU A 696 -48.36 4.75 -14.11
C LEU A 696 -48.39 5.93 -13.13
N ARG A 697 -49.12 7.01 -13.45
CA ARG A 697 -49.29 8.17 -12.55
C ARG A 697 -49.99 7.79 -11.25
N LYS A 698 -51.04 6.97 -11.33
CA LYS A 698 -51.80 6.53 -10.16
C LYS A 698 -50.96 5.67 -9.20
N ASN A 699 -49.94 4.98 -9.69
CA ASN A 699 -49.10 4.04 -8.93
C ASN A 699 -47.68 4.57 -8.68
N GLY A 700 -47.49 5.89 -8.63
CA GLY A 700 -46.24 6.49 -8.14
C GLY A 700 -45.09 6.55 -9.17
N LEU A 701 -45.37 6.40 -10.47
CA LEU A 701 -44.40 6.57 -11.56
C LEU A 701 -44.75 7.74 -12.52
N PRO A 702 -45.04 8.97 -12.01
CA PRO A 702 -45.47 10.09 -12.83
C PRO A 702 -44.43 10.61 -13.85
N LYS A 703 -43.12 10.41 -13.61
CA LYS A 703 -42.06 10.83 -14.56
C LYS A 703 -41.94 9.84 -15.71
N LEU A 704 -42.08 8.53 -15.47
CA LEU A 704 -42.14 7.53 -16.54
C LEU A 704 -43.34 7.78 -17.47
N ALA A 705 -44.50 8.08 -16.89
CA ALA A 705 -45.73 8.41 -17.63
C ALA A 705 -45.62 9.70 -18.47
N GLY A 706 -44.56 10.49 -18.33
CA GLY A 706 -44.28 11.69 -19.13
C GLY A 706 -42.93 11.65 -19.83
N TRP A 707 -42.26 10.48 -19.86
CA TRP A 707 -40.88 10.35 -20.29
C TRP A 707 -40.73 10.47 -21.81
N LYS A 708 -39.99 11.47 -22.29
CA LYS A 708 -39.87 11.76 -23.73
C LYS A 708 -38.78 10.91 -24.38
N SER A 709 -38.91 10.66 -25.68
CA SER A 709 -38.01 9.87 -26.56
C SER A 709 -36.55 10.35 -26.68
N ASN A 710 -36.12 11.31 -25.86
CA ASN A 710 -34.81 11.97 -25.95
C ASN A 710 -34.09 12.15 -24.60
N THR A 711 -34.59 11.54 -23.53
CA THR A 711 -34.02 11.61 -22.18
C THR A 711 -33.70 10.20 -21.67
N CYS A 712 -32.70 10.04 -20.81
CA CYS A 712 -32.52 8.85 -19.99
C CYS A 712 -33.53 8.84 -18.85
N TYR A 713 -33.97 7.67 -18.43
CA TYR A 713 -34.87 7.47 -17.28
C TYR A 713 -34.24 6.53 -16.28
N LEU A 714 -34.33 6.90 -15.00
CA LEU A 714 -34.02 6.02 -13.90
C LEU A 714 -35.06 6.15 -12.80
N ALA A 715 -35.48 5.03 -12.23
CA ALA A 715 -36.17 5.02 -10.96
C ALA A 715 -35.62 3.92 -10.07
N PHE A 716 -35.81 4.06 -8.77
CA PHE A 716 -35.56 2.97 -7.83
C PHE A 716 -36.61 2.98 -6.74
N GLY A 717 -36.91 1.81 -6.20
CA GLY A 717 -37.81 1.66 -5.07
C GLY A 717 -37.21 0.80 -3.97
N TYR A 718 -37.40 1.25 -2.73
CA TYR A 718 -37.00 0.57 -1.51
C TYR A 718 -37.78 1.12 -0.31
N GLY A 719 -38.04 0.28 0.70
CA GLY A 719 -38.71 0.71 1.93
C GLY A 719 -40.13 1.26 1.74
N GLY A 720 -40.84 0.82 0.69
CA GLY A 720 -42.19 1.30 0.35
C GLY A 720 -42.27 2.62 -0.41
N LEU A 721 -41.13 3.20 -0.81
CA LEU A 721 -41.05 4.46 -1.56
C LEU A 721 -40.44 4.24 -2.95
N ILE A 722 -40.86 5.04 -3.93
CA ILE A 722 -40.29 5.10 -5.28
C ILE A 722 -39.72 6.49 -5.52
N SER A 723 -38.49 6.56 -6.04
CA SER A 723 -37.85 7.80 -6.50
C SER A 723 -37.57 7.73 -8.00
N GLU A 724 -37.92 8.79 -8.75
CA GLU A 724 -37.75 8.85 -10.21
C GLU A 724 -36.87 10.03 -10.65
N TYR A 725 -36.07 9.82 -11.70
CA TYR A 725 -35.10 10.76 -12.27
C TYR A 725 -35.10 10.68 -13.81
N THR A 726 -34.89 11.82 -14.46
CA THR A 726 -34.74 11.94 -15.92
C THR A 726 -33.64 12.94 -16.26
N ASP A 727 -32.85 12.68 -17.31
CA ASP A 727 -31.77 13.57 -17.78
C ASP A 727 -31.63 13.51 -19.32
N THR A 728 -31.13 14.55 -19.98
CA THR A 728 -30.98 14.61 -21.45
C THR A 728 -29.71 13.95 -21.98
N ALA A 729 -28.71 13.68 -21.13
CA ALA A 729 -27.40 13.13 -21.49
C ALA A 729 -27.13 11.76 -20.85
N GLN A 730 -27.18 11.66 -19.51
CA GLN A 730 -26.94 10.41 -18.76
C GLN A 730 -27.42 10.54 -17.30
N LEU A 731 -27.79 9.41 -16.67
CA LEU A 731 -28.01 9.27 -15.23
C LEU A 731 -27.01 8.27 -14.66
N ALA A 732 -26.37 8.58 -13.53
CA ALA A 732 -25.48 7.68 -12.80
C ALA A 732 -25.67 7.78 -11.28
N PHE A 733 -25.85 6.62 -10.64
CA PHE A 733 -26.07 6.49 -9.21
C PHE A 733 -25.25 5.31 -8.69
N VAL A 734 -24.75 5.45 -7.46
CA VAL A 734 -24.02 4.42 -6.73
C VAL A 734 -24.85 4.00 -5.53
N PHE A 735 -25.06 2.70 -5.38
CA PHE A 735 -25.80 2.11 -4.27
C PHE A 735 -24.90 1.14 -3.48
N PRO A 736 -24.85 1.23 -2.14
CA PRO A 736 -24.10 0.28 -1.30
C PRO A 736 -24.83 -1.07 -1.14
N ARG A 737 -24.08 -2.17 -0.96
CA ARG A 737 -24.56 -3.57 -0.89
C ARG A 737 -25.73 -3.82 0.05
N TYR A 738 -25.79 -3.15 1.20
CA TYR A 738 -26.74 -3.47 2.27
C TYR A 738 -28.00 -2.65 2.19
N ILE A 739 -28.78 -2.93 1.15
CA ILE A 739 -30.20 -2.65 1.15
C ILE A 739 -30.86 -3.91 1.74
N HIS A 740 -31.02 -3.97 3.07
CA HIS A 740 -31.57 -5.15 3.76
C HIS A 740 -32.91 -5.56 3.13
N MET A 741 -32.97 -6.72 2.48
CA MET A 741 -34.24 -7.42 2.27
C MET A 741 -34.68 -7.90 3.66
N GLN A 742 -35.76 -7.33 4.19
CA GLN A 742 -36.37 -7.91 5.39
C GLN A 742 -36.86 -9.32 5.03
N GLN A 743 -36.22 -10.35 5.60
CA GLN A 743 -36.69 -11.73 5.49
C GLN A 743 -38.12 -11.80 6.03
N THR A 744 -39.01 -12.52 5.35
CA THR A 744 -40.37 -12.68 5.85
C THR A 744 -40.34 -13.49 7.16
N LYS A 745 -41.27 -13.20 8.07
CA LYS A 745 -41.42 -13.95 9.33
C LYS A 745 -41.49 -15.47 9.11
N GLN A 746 -42.11 -15.91 8.00
CA GLN A 746 -42.20 -17.32 7.64
C GLN A 746 -40.85 -17.93 7.25
N GLU A 747 -39.99 -17.20 6.53
CA GLU A 747 -38.65 -17.67 6.15
C GLU A 747 -37.74 -17.81 7.38
N ILE A 748 -37.82 -16.85 8.30
CA ILE A 748 -37.12 -16.90 9.59
C ILE A 748 -37.56 -18.13 10.39
N MET A 749 -38.87 -18.39 10.49
CA MET A 749 -39.40 -19.56 11.19
C MET A 749 -39.03 -20.90 10.53
N ASN A 750 -38.97 -20.94 9.20
CA ASN A 750 -38.55 -22.15 8.46
C ASN A 750 -37.07 -22.46 8.72
N LYS A 751 -36.21 -21.45 8.77
CA LYS A 751 -34.78 -21.64 9.10
C LYS A 751 -34.58 -22.03 10.56
N ALA A 752 -35.31 -21.40 11.47
CA ALA A 752 -35.29 -21.68 12.90
C ALA A 752 -35.80 -23.09 13.29
N SER A 753 -36.54 -23.76 12.40
CA SER A 753 -37.09 -25.10 12.65
C SER A 753 -36.24 -26.24 12.08
N ASP A 754 -35.18 -25.94 11.32
CA ASP A 754 -34.28 -26.93 10.73
C ASP A 754 -33.25 -27.45 11.77
N LYS A 755 -33.52 -28.64 12.30
CA LYS A 755 -32.72 -29.33 13.33
C LYS A 755 -31.26 -29.56 12.94
N GLU A 756 -30.94 -29.62 11.65
CA GLU A 756 -29.57 -29.85 11.21
C GLU A 756 -28.69 -28.60 11.26
N ARG A 757 -29.28 -27.41 11.44
CA ARG A 757 -28.53 -26.13 11.41
C ARG A 757 -27.95 -25.71 12.74
N PHE A 758 -28.33 -26.34 13.84
CA PHE A 758 -27.90 -25.88 15.15
C PHE A 758 -27.23 -27.03 15.90
N ILE A 759 -26.00 -26.76 16.32
CA ILE A 759 -25.18 -27.66 17.12
C ILE A 759 -25.25 -27.15 18.56
N ALA A 760 -25.68 -28.00 19.49
CA ALA A 760 -25.68 -27.65 20.92
C ALA A 760 -24.23 -27.52 21.38
N HIS A 761 -23.80 -26.30 21.66
CA HIS A 761 -22.40 -25.98 21.95
C HIS A 761 -21.99 -26.47 23.34
N ALA A 762 -20.99 -27.34 23.40
CA ALA A 762 -20.51 -28.02 24.60
C ALA A 762 -21.63 -28.73 25.39
N GLY A 763 -22.55 -29.36 24.65
CA GLY A 763 -23.78 -29.97 25.14
C GLY A 763 -24.97 -29.01 25.28
N GLY A 764 -24.73 -27.71 25.07
CA GLY A 764 -25.68 -26.60 25.26
C GLY A 764 -25.63 -26.00 26.66
N MET A 765 -26.49 -25.01 26.93
CA MET A 765 -26.51 -24.30 28.20
C MET A 765 -27.46 -24.91 29.24
N ILE A 766 -26.99 -25.13 30.47
CA ILE A 766 -27.80 -25.60 31.61
C ILE A 766 -27.74 -24.56 32.75
N ASP A 767 -28.90 -24.12 33.24
CA ASP A 767 -29.04 -23.08 34.29
C ASP A 767 -28.18 -21.82 34.11
N GLY A 768 -27.99 -21.36 32.86
CA GLY A 768 -27.16 -20.20 32.53
C GLY A 768 -25.66 -20.51 32.41
N HIS A 769 -25.24 -21.75 32.66
CA HIS A 769 -23.87 -22.21 32.51
C HIS A 769 -23.63 -22.80 31.13
N ARG A 770 -22.66 -22.22 30.42
CA ARG A 770 -22.13 -22.69 29.13
C ARG A 770 -20.87 -23.52 29.33
N TYR A 771 -20.47 -24.30 28.32
CA TYR A 771 -19.25 -25.12 28.34
C TYR A 771 -19.21 -26.17 29.46
N THR A 772 -20.37 -26.63 29.91
CA THR A 772 -20.44 -27.63 30.99
C THR A 772 -20.02 -29.02 30.50
N ASN A 773 -20.28 -29.38 29.23
CA ASN A 773 -19.98 -30.71 28.69
C ASN A 773 -20.59 -31.84 29.55
N SER A 774 -21.77 -31.60 30.14
CA SER A 774 -22.39 -32.50 31.12
C SER A 774 -23.57 -33.28 30.56
N LEU A 775 -23.94 -34.36 31.27
CA LEU A 775 -25.11 -35.17 30.94
C LEU A 775 -26.41 -34.34 30.91
N GLU A 776 -26.59 -33.46 31.89
CA GLU A 776 -27.81 -32.64 32.03
C GLU A 776 -27.94 -31.60 30.92
N ALA A 777 -26.82 -31.05 30.45
CA ALA A 777 -26.83 -30.15 29.30
C ALA A 777 -27.30 -30.89 28.05
N LEU A 778 -26.80 -32.11 27.80
CA LEU A 778 -27.25 -32.96 26.70
C LEU A 778 -28.76 -33.26 26.79
N ASP A 779 -29.25 -33.68 27.95
CA ASP A 779 -30.66 -34.01 28.16
C ASP A 779 -31.56 -32.78 27.93
N LYS A 780 -31.18 -31.62 28.48
CA LYS A 780 -31.92 -30.36 28.30
C LYS A 780 -31.95 -29.95 26.84
N SER A 781 -30.80 -29.93 26.17
CA SER A 781 -30.68 -29.54 24.76
C SER A 781 -31.44 -30.51 23.84
N TYR A 782 -31.41 -31.80 24.12
CA TYR A 782 -32.18 -32.80 23.38
C TYR A 782 -33.70 -32.60 23.53
N GLY A 783 -34.15 -32.28 24.75
CA GLY A 783 -35.53 -31.91 25.04
C GLY A 783 -35.97 -30.62 24.35
N ALA A 784 -35.06 -29.64 24.20
CA ALA A 784 -35.31 -28.38 23.50
C ALA A 784 -35.39 -28.53 21.96
N GLY A 785 -34.86 -29.63 21.41
CA GLY A 785 -35.03 -29.99 20.00
C GLY A 785 -33.74 -30.23 19.23
N PHE A 786 -32.56 -29.98 19.83
CA PHE A 786 -31.26 -30.24 19.19
C PHE A 786 -31.09 -31.71 18.81
N ARG A 787 -30.39 -31.95 17.70
CA ARG A 787 -29.99 -33.29 17.24
C ARG A 787 -28.51 -33.42 16.94
N LEU A 788 -27.80 -32.29 16.87
CA LEU A 788 -26.34 -32.23 16.78
C LEU A 788 -25.83 -31.69 18.11
N PHE A 789 -24.88 -32.39 18.73
CA PHE A 789 -24.34 -32.03 20.05
C PHE A 789 -22.83 -31.98 19.95
N GLU A 790 -22.25 -30.81 20.17
CA GLU A 790 -20.81 -30.68 20.30
C GLU A 790 -20.38 -30.99 21.74
N LEU A 791 -19.34 -31.80 21.88
CA LEU A 791 -18.63 -32.02 23.13
C LEU A 791 -17.14 -31.80 22.92
N ASP A 792 -16.54 -31.02 23.81
CA ASP A 792 -15.11 -30.80 23.83
C ASP A 792 -14.44 -32.07 24.37
N ILE A 793 -13.55 -32.72 23.60
CA ILE A 793 -12.93 -33.97 24.01
C ILE A 793 -11.46 -33.78 24.38
N ARG A 794 -11.05 -34.33 25.53
CA ARG A 794 -9.66 -34.33 26.01
C ARG A 794 -9.25 -35.70 26.56
N GLN A 795 -7.95 -35.93 26.69
CA GLN A 795 -7.38 -37.12 27.32
C GLN A 795 -6.88 -36.84 28.74
N THR A 796 -7.35 -37.64 29.70
CA THR A 796 -6.81 -37.68 31.07
C THR A 796 -5.35 -38.12 31.08
N SER A 797 -4.65 -37.97 32.21
CA SER A 797 -3.23 -38.35 32.34
C SER A 797 -2.94 -39.82 32.07
N ASP A 798 -3.93 -40.69 32.27
CA ASP A 798 -3.93 -42.12 31.96
C ASP A 798 -4.47 -42.46 30.56
N GLY A 799 -4.74 -41.46 29.72
CA GLY A 799 -5.04 -41.61 28.30
C GLY A 799 -6.50 -41.89 27.95
N VAL A 800 -7.44 -41.68 28.88
CA VAL A 800 -8.88 -41.90 28.66
C VAL A 800 -9.54 -40.65 28.09
N PHE A 801 -10.37 -40.79 27.06
CA PHE A 801 -11.13 -39.67 26.51
C PHE A 801 -12.31 -39.31 27.41
N VAL A 802 -12.44 -38.01 27.68
CA VAL A 802 -13.50 -37.41 28.50
C VAL A 802 -13.96 -36.07 27.91
N ALA A 803 -15.17 -35.63 28.27
CA ALA A 803 -15.73 -34.36 27.81
C ALA A 803 -15.28 -33.18 28.71
N ALA A 804 -14.40 -32.32 28.20
CA ALA A 804 -13.94 -31.11 28.86
C ALA A 804 -13.31 -30.12 27.86
N HIS A 805 -13.66 -28.83 27.93
CA HIS A 805 -13.09 -27.77 27.09
C HIS A 805 -11.57 -27.62 27.25
N ASP A 806 -11.14 -27.40 28.49
CA ASP A 806 -9.74 -27.32 28.87
C ASP A 806 -9.57 -27.65 30.36
N TRP A 807 -8.38 -28.09 30.74
CA TRP A 807 -8.10 -28.51 32.12
C TRP A 807 -8.14 -27.36 33.13
N GLY A 808 -7.82 -26.13 32.70
CA GLY A 808 -7.89 -24.95 33.54
C GLY A 808 -9.33 -24.53 33.85
N GLY A 809 -10.19 -24.54 32.85
CA GLY A 809 -11.64 -24.33 32.96
C GLY A 809 -12.29 -25.41 33.81
N TRP A 810 -12.02 -26.69 33.51
CA TRP A 810 -12.52 -27.82 34.28
C TRP A 810 -12.14 -27.71 35.77
N ARG A 811 -10.88 -27.37 36.08
CA ARG A 811 -10.42 -27.13 37.46
C ARG A 811 -11.23 -26.03 38.15
N LYS A 812 -11.53 -24.93 37.45
CA LYS A 812 -12.30 -23.80 38.00
C LYS A 812 -13.75 -24.18 38.33
N ILE A 813 -14.42 -24.91 37.43
CA ILE A 813 -15.84 -25.25 37.58
C ILE A 813 -16.08 -26.44 38.51
N THR A 814 -15.08 -27.28 38.76
CA THR A 814 -15.16 -28.41 39.71
C THR A 814 -14.53 -28.11 41.07
N GLY A 815 -13.66 -27.08 41.16
CA GLY A 815 -12.89 -26.77 42.37
C GLY A 815 -11.74 -27.74 42.66
N TYR A 816 -11.34 -28.59 41.70
CA TYR A 816 -10.23 -29.51 41.84
C TYR A 816 -8.90 -28.78 42.14
N LYS A 817 -8.03 -29.35 42.98
CA LYS A 817 -6.77 -28.72 43.40
C LYS A 817 -5.51 -29.54 43.10
N GLY A 818 -5.65 -30.71 42.49
CA GLY A 818 -4.52 -31.57 42.13
C GLY A 818 -3.92 -31.26 40.76
N ASP A 819 -3.09 -32.18 40.30
CA ASP A 819 -2.34 -32.06 39.05
C ASP A 819 -3.22 -32.23 37.81
N LEU A 820 -2.89 -31.50 36.74
CA LEU A 820 -3.62 -31.55 35.47
C LEU A 820 -2.71 -32.12 34.37
N PRO A 821 -3.25 -32.91 33.42
CA PRO A 821 -4.62 -33.45 33.43
C PRO A 821 -4.84 -34.44 34.59
N PRO A 822 -6.06 -34.52 35.17
CA PRO A 822 -6.38 -35.54 36.18
C PRO A 822 -6.33 -36.95 35.54
N ASP A 823 -6.25 -38.01 36.35
CA ASP A 823 -6.57 -39.37 35.87
C ASP A 823 -8.09 -39.56 35.69
N HIS A 824 -8.51 -40.62 35.00
CA HIS A 824 -9.93 -40.89 34.71
C HIS A 824 -10.78 -41.05 35.97
N ALA A 825 -10.30 -41.79 36.97
CA ALA A 825 -11.01 -41.99 38.22
C ALA A 825 -11.25 -40.66 38.96
N THR A 826 -10.24 -39.80 38.99
CA THR A 826 -10.34 -38.46 39.56
C THR A 826 -11.33 -37.63 38.78
N PHE A 827 -11.22 -37.57 37.45
CA PHE A 827 -12.14 -36.80 36.61
C PHE A 827 -13.61 -37.16 36.87
N MET A 828 -13.93 -38.46 36.90
CA MET A 828 -15.30 -38.93 37.12
C MET A 828 -15.83 -38.69 38.54
N SER A 829 -14.95 -38.46 39.52
CA SER A 829 -15.34 -38.17 40.91
C SER A 829 -15.69 -36.71 41.18
N PHE A 830 -15.41 -35.80 40.25
CA PHE A 830 -15.63 -34.35 40.42
C PHE A 830 -16.82 -33.86 39.59
N PRO A 831 -17.98 -33.60 40.22
CA PRO A 831 -19.14 -33.05 39.52
C PRO A 831 -18.88 -31.61 39.06
N ILE A 832 -19.35 -31.29 37.85
CA ILE A 832 -19.24 -29.96 37.26
C ILE A 832 -20.20 -29.01 37.98
N TYR A 833 -19.69 -27.87 38.46
CA TYR A 833 -20.41 -26.95 39.35
C TYR A 833 -21.01 -27.63 40.59
N GLY A 834 -20.42 -28.74 41.04
CA GLY A 834 -20.88 -29.46 42.23
C GLY A 834 -22.14 -30.30 42.04
N GLN A 835 -22.76 -30.28 40.85
CA GLN A 835 -24.08 -30.91 40.64
C GLN A 835 -24.24 -31.65 39.32
N TYR A 836 -23.53 -31.27 38.25
CA TYR A 836 -23.70 -31.87 36.93
C TYR A 836 -22.72 -33.02 36.69
N HIS A 837 -23.18 -34.07 35.99
CA HIS A 837 -22.40 -35.29 35.83
C HIS A 837 -21.36 -35.14 34.70
N PRO A 838 -20.07 -35.40 34.98
CA PRO A 838 -19.04 -35.43 33.95
C PRO A 838 -19.23 -36.64 33.03
N LEU A 839 -18.75 -36.51 31.78
CA LEU A 839 -18.92 -37.52 30.75
C LEU A 839 -17.58 -38.13 30.34
N ASP A 840 -17.46 -39.45 30.48
CA ASP A 840 -16.44 -40.24 29.81
C ASP A 840 -17.02 -40.96 28.57
N MET A 841 -16.18 -41.69 27.83
CA MET A 841 -16.65 -42.42 26.65
C MET A 841 -17.73 -43.46 26.97
N GLN A 842 -17.76 -44.05 28.17
CA GLN A 842 -18.80 -45.00 28.53
C GLN A 842 -20.16 -44.29 28.68
N ALA A 843 -20.19 -43.15 29.37
CA ALA A 843 -21.38 -42.33 29.54
C ALA A 843 -21.86 -41.74 28.21
N ILE A 844 -20.95 -41.19 27.40
CA ILE A 844 -21.24 -40.68 26.05
C ILE A 844 -21.89 -41.80 25.21
N ASN A 845 -21.26 -42.97 25.13
CA ASN A 845 -21.80 -44.08 24.36
C ASN A 845 -23.12 -44.64 24.90
N ALA A 846 -23.36 -44.56 26.21
CA ALA A 846 -24.65 -44.92 26.79
C ALA A 846 -25.74 -43.94 26.35
N TRP A 847 -25.48 -42.64 26.43
CA TRP A 847 -26.42 -41.59 26.05
C TRP A 847 -26.77 -41.65 24.56
N PHE A 848 -25.77 -41.75 23.68
CA PHE A 848 -25.98 -41.84 22.22
C PHE A 848 -26.61 -43.16 21.76
N ARG A 849 -26.67 -44.21 22.60
CA ARG A 849 -27.46 -45.42 22.33
C ARG A 849 -28.94 -45.24 22.69
N GLN A 850 -29.23 -44.42 23.70
CA GLN A 850 -30.60 -44.09 24.10
C GLN A 850 -31.25 -43.05 23.18
N HIS A 851 -30.43 -42.24 22.49
CA HIS A 851 -30.85 -41.20 21.56
C HIS A 851 -30.38 -41.52 20.13
N PRO A 852 -31.07 -42.42 19.41
CA PRO A 852 -30.62 -42.93 18.12
C PRO A 852 -30.65 -41.88 16.98
N ASP A 853 -31.38 -40.78 17.16
CA ASP A 853 -31.46 -39.64 16.24
C ASP A 853 -30.45 -38.52 16.56
N ALA A 854 -29.66 -38.67 17.63
CA ALA A 854 -28.60 -37.72 17.99
C ALA A 854 -27.27 -38.03 17.29
N VAL A 855 -26.54 -36.97 16.94
CA VAL A 855 -25.22 -36.99 16.30
C VAL A 855 -24.22 -36.25 17.20
N LEU A 856 -23.07 -36.88 17.44
CA LEU A 856 -21.97 -36.29 18.19
C LEU A 856 -21.12 -35.45 17.23
N VAL A 857 -20.85 -34.21 17.60
CA VAL A 857 -19.81 -33.33 17.03
C VAL A 857 -18.70 -33.24 18.08
N THR A 858 -17.42 -33.33 17.70
CA THR A 858 -16.32 -33.20 18.67
C THR A 858 -15.48 -31.96 18.40
N ASP A 859 -15.14 -31.22 19.45
CA ASP A 859 -14.08 -30.20 19.47
C ASP A 859 -12.88 -30.72 20.30
N LYS A 860 -11.72 -30.08 20.18
CA LYS A 860 -10.48 -30.28 20.97
C LYS A 860 -9.73 -31.61 20.81
N VAL A 861 -10.29 -32.57 20.08
CA VAL A 861 -9.64 -33.84 19.73
C VAL A 861 -9.24 -33.85 18.24
N ASN A 862 -7.99 -34.21 17.96
CA ASN A 862 -7.43 -34.20 16.59
C ASN A 862 -6.94 -35.59 16.13
N ASP A 863 -7.32 -36.66 16.84
CA ASP A 863 -7.01 -38.06 16.49
C ASP A 863 -8.30 -38.82 16.11
N PRO A 864 -8.73 -38.73 14.84
CA PRO A 864 -10.00 -39.32 14.43
C PRO A 864 -9.97 -40.84 14.39
N VAL A 865 -8.80 -41.47 14.22
CA VAL A 865 -8.69 -42.94 14.19
C VAL A 865 -8.88 -43.50 15.59
N ALA A 866 -8.17 -42.95 16.57
CA ALA A 866 -8.28 -43.40 17.96
C ALA A 866 -9.66 -43.09 18.54
N PHE A 867 -10.21 -41.90 18.28
CA PHE A 867 -11.50 -41.50 18.83
C PHE A 867 -12.67 -42.26 18.20
N ALA A 868 -12.71 -42.38 16.86
CA ALA A 868 -13.80 -43.10 16.18
C ALA A 868 -13.82 -44.61 16.52
N ALA A 869 -12.70 -45.17 16.98
CA ALA A 869 -12.66 -46.54 17.50
C ALA A 869 -13.39 -46.70 18.84
N GLN A 870 -13.54 -45.61 19.60
CA GLN A 870 -14.17 -45.63 20.93
C GLN A 870 -15.64 -45.21 20.90
N PHE A 871 -16.11 -44.52 19.86
CA PHE A 871 -17.50 -44.12 19.75
C PHE A 871 -18.41 -45.24 19.22
N THR A 872 -19.59 -45.38 19.82
CA THR A 872 -20.51 -46.51 19.59
C THR A 872 -21.06 -46.61 18.17
N ASP A 873 -21.12 -45.51 17.42
CA ASP A 873 -21.63 -45.48 16.04
C ASP A 873 -20.97 -44.39 15.20
N ARG A 874 -19.97 -44.78 14.40
CA ARG A 874 -19.22 -43.84 13.55
C ARG A 874 -20.11 -43.07 12.58
N LYS A 875 -21.23 -43.64 12.11
CA LYS A 875 -22.13 -42.95 11.17
C LYS A 875 -22.91 -41.79 11.81
N ARG A 876 -22.81 -41.64 13.13
CA ARG A 876 -23.37 -40.53 13.91
C ARG A 876 -22.27 -39.72 14.61
N LEU A 877 -21.04 -39.80 14.12
CA LEU A 877 -19.91 -39.01 14.60
C LEU A 877 -19.49 -37.99 13.56
N MET A 878 -19.42 -36.74 13.96
CA MET A 878 -18.84 -35.62 13.23
C MET A 878 -17.65 -35.11 14.04
N MET A 879 -16.54 -34.77 13.40
CA MET A 879 -15.35 -34.34 14.12
C MET A 879 -14.80 -33.04 13.55
N GLU A 880 -14.59 -32.04 14.41
CA GLU A 880 -13.73 -30.91 14.10
C GLU A 880 -12.28 -31.33 14.16
N LEU A 881 -11.56 -31.10 13.07
CA LEU A 881 -10.18 -31.53 12.95
C LEU A 881 -9.27 -30.32 12.64
N PHE A 882 -8.16 -30.28 13.36
CA PHE A 882 -7.24 -29.13 13.50
C PHE A 882 -5.96 -29.31 12.68
N SER A 883 -5.89 -30.35 11.84
CA SER A 883 -4.78 -30.52 10.90
C SER A 883 -5.24 -31.24 9.63
N VAL A 884 -4.57 -30.94 8.51
CA VAL A 884 -4.86 -31.59 7.21
C VAL A 884 -4.70 -33.11 7.30
N ASP A 885 -3.69 -33.60 8.04
CA ASP A 885 -3.47 -35.03 8.21
C ASP A 885 -4.61 -35.70 8.99
N ALA A 886 -5.09 -35.07 10.06
CA ALA A 886 -6.26 -35.53 10.78
C ALA A 886 -7.50 -35.51 9.88
N VAL A 887 -7.75 -34.44 9.11
CA VAL A 887 -8.87 -34.37 8.15
C VAL A 887 -8.84 -35.54 7.17
N LYS A 888 -7.69 -35.82 6.56
CA LYS A 888 -7.52 -36.97 5.66
C LYS A 888 -7.79 -38.30 6.35
N GLN A 889 -7.27 -38.50 7.56
CA GLN A 889 -7.53 -39.70 8.33
C GLN A 889 -9.02 -39.83 8.67
N GLY A 890 -9.65 -38.76 9.15
CA GLY A 890 -11.08 -38.72 9.51
C GLY A 890 -11.98 -39.12 8.36
N ILE A 891 -11.72 -38.62 7.16
CA ILE A 891 -12.49 -38.94 5.95
C ILE A 891 -12.44 -40.44 5.62
N HIS A 892 -11.35 -41.13 5.96
CA HIS A 892 -11.21 -42.58 5.77
C HIS A 892 -11.66 -43.43 6.96
N THR A 893 -12.07 -42.83 8.08
CA THR A 893 -12.51 -43.57 9.29
C THR A 893 -13.97 -44.03 9.26
N GLY A 894 -14.73 -43.58 8.27
CA GLY A 894 -16.16 -43.91 8.11
C GLY A 894 -17.08 -43.14 9.06
N ILE A 895 -16.61 -42.01 9.57
CA ILE A 895 -17.42 -41.08 10.37
C ILE A 895 -18.41 -40.31 9.48
N ARG A 896 -19.48 -39.75 10.07
CA ARG A 896 -20.56 -39.03 9.35
C ARG A 896 -20.02 -37.85 8.53
N ALA A 897 -19.18 -37.03 9.15
CA ALA A 897 -18.56 -35.89 8.50
C ALA A 897 -17.30 -35.44 9.24
N VAL A 898 -16.39 -34.79 8.52
CA VAL A 898 -15.32 -33.98 9.09
C VAL A 898 -15.72 -32.52 8.95
N LEU A 899 -15.65 -31.77 10.06
CA LEU A 899 -15.72 -30.32 10.07
C LEU A 899 -14.27 -29.81 10.00
N VAL A 900 -13.94 -29.18 8.87
CA VAL A 900 -12.64 -28.53 8.72
C VAL A 900 -12.67 -27.24 9.52
N THR A 901 -11.75 -27.10 10.47
CA THR A 901 -11.64 -25.90 11.31
C THR A 901 -11.14 -24.71 10.51
N GLU A 902 -11.41 -23.50 10.99
CA GLU A 902 -10.95 -22.25 10.38
C GLU A 902 -9.45 -22.24 10.07
N GLU A 903 -8.61 -22.65 11.03
CA GLU A 903 -7.16 -22.71 10.85
C GLU A 903 -6.79 -23.65 9.70
N VAL A 904 -7.42 -24.82 9.62
CA VAL A 904 -7.15 -25.78 8.55
C VAL A 904 -7.68 -25.26 7.22
N LEU A 905 -8.87 -24.66 7.18
CA LEU A 905 -9.48 -24.11 5.98
C LEU A 905 -8.53 -23.13 5.28
N TYR A 906 -7.98 -22.17 6.04
CA TYR A 906 -7.06 -21.16 5.51
C TYR A 906 -5.63 -21.67 5.29
N ALA A 907 -5.25 -22.79 5.92
CA ALA A 907 -3.99 -23.47 5.63
C ALA A 907 -4.05 -24.34 4.37
N LEU A 908 -5.24 -24.61 3.81
CA LEU A 908 -5.37 -25.39 2.58
C LEU A 908 -4.92 -24.58 1.36
N PRO A 909 -4.07 -25.14 0.49
CA PRO A 909 -3.60 -24.43 -0.70
C PRO A 909 -4.69 -24.37 -1.77
N GLY A 910 -4.77 -23.24 -2.47
CA GLY A 910 -5.69 -23.03 -3.59
C GLY A 910 -7.10 -22.65 -3.16
N ASP A 911 -8.06 -22.80 -4.08
CA ASP A 911 -9.48 -22.50 -3.84
C ASP A 911 -10.09 -23.39 -2.74
N HIS A 912 -10.73 -22.79 -1.73
CA HIS A 912 -11.25 -23.50 -0.56
C HIS A 912 -12.29 -24.56 -0.91
N ILE A 913 -13.21 -24.29 -1.85
CA ILE A 913 -14.23 -25.26 -2.28
C ILE A 913 -13.56 -26.48 -2.92
N THR A 914 -12.59 -26.23 -3.80
CA THR A 914 -11.84 -27.28 -4.50
C THR A 914 -10.98 -28.07 -3.53
N ALA A 915 -10.29 -27.41 -2.59
CA ALA A 915 -9.46 -28.05 -1.58
C ALA A 915 -10.30 -28.94 -0.65
N LEU A 916 -11.46 -28.45 -0.19
CA LEU A 916 -12.39 -29.25 0.62
C LEU A 916 -12.97 -30.42 -0.17
N LYS A 917 -13.36 -30.22 -1.43
CA LYS A 917 -13.84 -31.30 -2.31
C LYS A 917 -12.76 -32.37 -2.58
N ASN A 918 -11.51 -31.95 -2.78
CA ASN A 918 -10.37 -32.86 -2.98
C ASN A 918 -10.04 -33.64 -1.72
N LEU A 919 -10.25 -33.03 -0.55
CA LEU A 919 -10.19 -33.77 0.71
C LEU A 919 -11.40 -34.68 0.88
N HIS A 920 -12.52 -34.41 0.20
CA HIS A 920 -13.85 -34.97 0.45
C HIS A 920 -14.49 -34.49 1.77
N ALA A 921 -14.10 -33.31 2.23
CA ALA A 921 -14.71 -32.64 3.37
C ALA A 921 -15.97 -31.87 2.93
N THR A 922 -17.06 -32.05 3.67
CA THR A 922 -18.39 -31.47 3.36
C THR A 922 -18.86 -30.47 4.40
N HIS A 923 -18.10 -30.26 5.48
CA HIS A 923 -18.47 -29.37 6.57
C HIS A 923 -17.27 -28.53 7.01
N VAL A 924 -17.55 -27.34 7.53
CA VAL A 924 -16.55 -26.39 8.02
C VAL A 924 -17.05 -25.73 9.31
N ALA A 925 -16.16 -25.51 10.27
CA ALA A 925 -16.44 -24.76 11.50
C ALA A 925 -15.55 -23.50 11.54
N VAL A 926 -16.16 -22.31 11.59
CA VAL A 926 -15.45 -21.02 11.63
C VAL A 926 -16.04 -20.06 12.65
N SER A 927 -15.28 -19.05 13.05
CA SER A 927 -15.82 -17.98 13.90
C SER A 927 -16.84 -17.13 13.13
N ARG A 928 -17.86 -16.63 13.82
CA ARG A 928 -18.84 -15.69 13.23
C ARG A 928 -18.17 -14.43 12.69
N ILE A 929 -17.10 -13.95 13.34
CA ILE A 929 -16.36 -12.75 12.89
C ILE A 929 -15.74 -13.01 11.52
N THR A 930 -15.10 -14.17 11.34
CA THR A 930 -14.53 -14.60 10.07
C THR A 930 -15.59 -14.77 9.00
N ALA A 931 -16.72 -15.42 9.35
CA ALA A 931 -17.82 -15.57 8.42
C ALA A 931 -18.47 -14.25 7.99
N ALA A 932 -18.52 -13.27 8.90
CA ALA A 932 -19.05 -11.94 8.60
C ALA A 932 -18.06 -11.06 7.81
N ALA A 933 -16.75 -11.32 7.91
CA ALA A 933 -15.72 -10.61 7.16
C ALA A 933 -15.67 -11.06 5.69
N ASP A 934 -16.08 -12.29 5.38
CA ASP A 934 -16.14 -12.83 4.03
C ASP A 934 -17.45 -13.62 3.77
N PRO A 935 -18.61 -12.93 3.76
CA PRO A 935 -19.90 -13.60 3.60
C PRO A 935 -20.05 -14.31 2.25
N ASP A 936 -19.27 -13.92 1.24
CA ASP A 936 -19.32 -14.48 -0.11
C ASP A 936 -18.63 -15.84 -0.20
N LEU A 937 -17.46 -16.00 0.43
CA LEU A 937 -16.82 -17.31 0.56
C LEU A 937 -17.77 -18.30 1.22
N PHE A 938 -18.39 -17.94 2.34
CA PHE A 938 -19.22 -18.89 3.07
C PHE A 938 -20.55 -19.17 2.36
N ARG A 939 -21.12 -18.18 1.65
CA ARG A 939 -22.25 -18.41 0.75
C ARG A 939 -21.85 -19.34 -0.39
N ALA A 940 -20.67 -19.19 -0.99
CA ALA A 940 -20.17 -20.05 -2.05
C ALA A 940 -19.90 -21.48 -1.56
N LEU A 941 -19.36 -21.65 -0.35
CA LEU A 941 -19.24 -22.95 0.31
C LEU A 941 -20.62 -23.60 0.48
N GLN A 942 -21.60 -22.87 0.99
CA GLN A 942 -22.98 -23.35 1.15
C GLN A 942 -23.62 -23.75 -0.18
N GLN A 943 -23.45 -22.95 -1.24
CA GLN A 943 -23.92 -23.25 -2.59
C GLN A 943 -23.20 -24.47 -3.21
N ALA A 944 -21.94 -24.69 -2.85
CA ALA A 944 -21.17 -25.87 -3.25
C ALA A 944 -21.55 -27.14 -2.47
N GLY A 945 -22.54 -27.06 -1.57
CA GLY A 945 -23.00 -28.16 -0.73
C GLY A 945 -22.13 -28.40 0.50
N ILE A 946 -21.26 -27.45 0.85
CA ILE A 946 -20.41 -27.50 2.04
C ILE A 946 -21.13 -26.77 3.18
N LYS A 947 -21.41 -27.49 4.27
CA LYS A 947 -22.15 -26.95 5.41
C LYS A 947 -21.21 -26.20 6.36
N THR A 948 -21.27 -24.88 6.34
CA THR A 948 -20.53 -24.00 7.28
C THR A 948 -21.33 -23.80 8.57
N TYR A 949 -20.71 -24.08 9.71
CA TYR A 949 -21.24 -23.77 11.04
C TYR A 949 -20.41 -22.67 11.71
N VAL A 950 -21.07 -21.65 12.26
CA VAL A 950 -20.40 -20.53 12.94
C VAL A 950 -20.44 -20.66 14.47
N TYR A 951 -19.30 -20.42 15.12
CA TYR A 951 -19.17 -20.34 16.58
C TYR A 951 -18.81 -18.91 17.03
N HIS A 952 -18.59 -18.70 18.34
CA HIS A 952 -18.33 -17.37 18.94
C HIS A 952 -19.50 -16.38 18.81
N LEU A 953 -20.73 -16.89 18.90
CA LEU A 953 -21.92 -16.07 19.04
C LEU A 953 -21.85 -15.24 20.34
N ASN A 954 -22.53 -14.11 20.40
CA ASN A 954 -22.60 -13.25 21.59
C ASN A 954 -21.28 -12.54 22.00
N GLN A 955 -20.21 -12.58 21.18
CA GLN A 955 -19.00 -11.76 21.41
C GLN A 955 -19.21 -10.27 21.07
N ILE A 956 -20.19 -9.96 20.22
CA ILE A 956 -20.58 -8.59 19.87
C ILE A 956 -21.99 -8.35 20.41
N PRO A 957 -22.24 -7.28 21.19
CA PRO A 957 -23.57 -6.97 21.69
C PRO A 957 -24.63 -6.93 20.58
N GLY A 958 -25.75 -7.63 20.78
CA GLY A 958 -26.87 -7.68 19.83
C GLY A 958 -26.67 -8.62 18.63
N LYS A 959 -25.57 -9.39 18.58
CA LYS A 959 -25.29 -10.39 17.53
C LYS A 959 -25.35 -11.81 18.11
N ASP A 960 -26.54 -12.15 18.56
CA ASP A 960 -26.90 -13.43 19.18
C ASP A 960 -27.40 -14.47 18.15
N GLU A 961 -27.81 -15.64 18.63
CA GLU A 961 -28.45 -16.70 17.84
C GLU A 961 -29.59 -16.17 16.97
N GLY A 962 -30.43 -15.28 17.50
CA GLY A 962 -31.54 -14.66 16.77
C GLY A 962 -31.09 -13.72 15.66
N TYR A 963 -29.99 -13.00 15.85
CA TYR A 963 -29.35 -12.21 14.79
C TYR A 963 -28.89 -13.11 13.64
N VAL A 964 -28.18 -14.20 13.93
CA VAL A 964 -27.65 -15.10 12.90
C VAL A 964 -28.79 -15.70 12.08
N VAL A 965 -29.88 -16.14 12.74
CA VAL A 965 -31.07 -16.64 12.04
C VAL A 965 -31.67 -15.60 11.09
N ARG A 966 -31.79 -14.34 11.53
CA ARG A 966 -32.43 -13.26 10.77
C ARG A 966 -31.57 -12.69 9.63
N HIS A 967 -30.25 -12.77 9.76
CA HIS A 967 -29.37 -11.97 8.90
C HIS A 967 -28.25 -12.77 8.22
N GLU A 968 -27.88 -13.95 8.71
CA GLU A 968 -26.62 -14.60 8.31
C GLU A 968 -26.77 -16.03 7.82
N LEU A 969 -27.88 -16.72 8.08
CA LEU A 969 -28.13 -18.09 7.57
C LEU A 969 -28.26 -18.20 6.03
N ASP A 970 -28.26 -17.07 5.31
CA ASP A 970 -28.11 -17.04 3.85
C ASP A 970 -26.66 -17.17 3.39
N ASN A 971 -25.70 -16.93 4.29
CA ASN A 971 -24.26 -17.00 4.03
C ASN A 971 -23.61 -18.20 4.73
N VAL A 972 -24.24 -18.74 5.77
CA VAL A 972 -23.74 -19.92 6.49
C VAL A 972 -24.86 -20.93 6.67
N TYR A 973 -24.51 -22.21 6.78
CA TYR A 973 -25.51 -23.26 6.94
C TYR A 973 -26.13 -23.26 8.34
N GLY A 974 -25.30 -23.11 9.36
CA GLY A 974 -25.72 -23.29 10.74
C GLY A 974 -24.81 -22.60 11.75
N MET A 975 -25.03 -22.89 13.04
CA MET A 975 -24.26 -22.30 14.13
C MET A 975 -24.12 -23.24 15.33
N TYR A 976 -23.14 -22.94 16.17
CA TYR A 976 -23.02 -23.47 17.53
C TYR A 976 -23.86 -22.57 18.43
N ALA A 977 -24.98 -23.11 18.92
CA ALA A 977 -25.95 -22.37 19.69
C ALA A 977 -25.94 -22.83 21.15
N ASP A 978 -25.97 -21.86 22.06
CA ASP A 978 -26.04 -22.14 23.50
C ASP A 978 -27.49 -22.49 23.91
N GLU A 979 -28.49 -21.92 23.21
CA GLU A 979 -29.93 -22.17 23.40
C GLU A 979 -30.69 -22.36 22.08
N TRP A 980 -31.79 -23.12 22.11
CA TRP A 980 -32.75 -23.24 21.00
C TRP A 980 -33.94 -22.29 21.19
N THR A 981 -33.69 -20.99 21.23
CA THR A 981 -34.74 -19.97 21.40
C THR A 981 -34.46 -18.78 20.49
N PHE A 982 -35.42 -18.45 19.61
CA PHE A 982 -35.29 -17.32 18.67
C PHE A 982 -36.48 -16.37 18.91
N PRO A 983 -36.24 -15.13 19.39
CA PRO A 983 -37.33 -14.21 19.71
C PRO A 983 -38.11 -13.77 18.46
N ASP A 984 -39.42 -13.62 18.63
CA ASP A 984 -40.38 -13.25 17.58
C ASP A 984 -39.96 -11.99 16.80
N ALA A 985 -40.22 -12.03 15.49
CA ALA A 985 -39.83 -11.06 14.46
C ALA A 985 -40.47 -9.64 14.57
N ASP A 986 -40.89 -9.19 15.76
CA ASP A 986 -41.67 -7.95 15.96
C ASP A 986 -40.92 -6.80 16.65
N THR A 987 -39.59 -6.83 16.74
CA THR A 987 -38.83 -5.68 17.26
C THR A 987 -38.35 -4.75 16.15
N ASN A 988 -39.22 -3.79 15.80
CA ASN A 988 -38.88 -2.58 15.06
C ASN A 988 -37.71 -1.84 15.75
N ILE A 989 -36.58 -1.70 15.07
CA ILE A 989 -35.50 -0.76 15.43
C ILE A 989 -35.07 -0.07 14.10
N PRO A 990 -34.93 1.27 14.09
CA PRO A 990 -35.18 2.13 12.91
C PRO A 990 -34.13 2.06 11.80
#